data_AF-A0A6P8GMD8-F1
#
_entry.id   AF-A0A6P8GMD8-F1
#
_cell.length_a   1.000
_cell.length_b   1.000
_cell.length_c   1.000
_cell.angle_alpha   90.00
_cell.angle_beta   90.00
_cell.angle_gamma   90.00
#
_symmetry.space_group_name_H-M   'P 1'
#
loop_
_entity.id
_entity.type
_entity.pdbx_description
1 polymer ?
#
loop_
_entity_poly.entity_id
_entity_poly.type
_entity_poly.pdbx_seq_one_letter_code
_entity_poly.pdbx_strand_id
1 'polypeptide(L)'
;MATQGCTLVAAISLLQLLSTATDAHVPLQRSEPNRLSLKPEKAADSHPFLCASLGPSPSPPSSVHTIRPSDVALVSALGLSHSPQATGVFNRMAEILSIFNPHLATLLPNGPASKNRNLLQQAEDLVLSLGSREAVEGDRSWRLLLVFVSVDELHVCPGQEAAAVSSATKEVEDVLTTLESQLPRTLVRVVVWSEHSEVIHSCVSGGKRRSGRSTMDKAILTAALQESLSDLLANRRWFGERDDFSAVLLSSPLSTYHTTDHIADHSTDHSTDHTTDQPILQLWAEMLQPMKDQPAVDVDGITRIACPREETPYLRTQQNSHSKETDTGSTPQLDPVNGSELPCVNRTPSASPPSSVHALRPADIKVVAALGDSLTAANGAGSKPNNLLDVITEYRGLSWSIGGDSNLTSVTTIPNILREFNPSLVGFSVGKGSEDSPKAFLNQAVPGANAHDMPEQARVLIQKMKNDSRIDYQNDWKVITLFIGGNDLCDHCSDSVYFSAANIVGRIQETLDILHKEVPRALVNLVEVMYMVPLRELHLDSSVKCPTWVLNILCGCVVKPKEGTRELEKLVDTNRAYQRGTRELVDSGYYDTHDNFTVVLQPFFREVVLPLLEDGRPDRSFFSPDCFHLSQKAHSLMARALWNNMLEPVGNKTSTYDFSAGLSLQCPSESSPYLRTYRNSNHTYSGPVPTPPPVTNWGSDFSCEDTTPSPTIPTSVHRLRPGDIRVVASLGDSITAGFGAKARNLLQLTNEERGVSWCIGGDQSLDTVTTLPNILRQFNPNVYGFSKGRSKRPNGFNMAVSGAKAGGIPGQVRDLILAWKSDSKVDWANDWKLVTLLIGGNDLCQYCRDRDALSTQNYTRYLRESFDMLYNEVPRVLVNVAEVLEIEDLRKVKRETVGCQFLQPNLCPCFLKSGENSLELYEMKRINRDFQVETAALVNGGRYDGREDFAVVIQPFFQNSMLPINKLGLPDVDYFSVDCFHFSERGHADMALALWNNMLEPVGSKQNYNNFTHDRSKIQCPTKDHPFIFTRVNSAPVVPTTPPVLTTPHVHATPTPVKCSDTLPVWATAVLAVTGLVIGWAVTWTILSWRERKSRKKMPMSVEMKATTF
;
A
#
# COMPACT_ATOMS: atom_id res chain seq x y z
N MET A 1 13.66 -42.67 -34.26
CA MET A 1 12.94 -41.60 -33.55
C MET A 1 12.28 -40.64 -34.55
N ALA A 2 11.40 -41.15 -35.43
CA ALA A 2 10.81 -40.37 -36.53
C ALA A 2 9.31 -40.63 -36.70
N THR A 3 8.65 -41.09 -35.65
CA THR A 3 7.21 -41.42 -35.64
C THR A 3 6.44 -40.73 -34.49
N GLN A 4 7.10 -39.84 -33.72
CA GLN A 4 6.44 -39.00 -32.72
C GLN A 4 6.23 -37.54 -33.17
N GLY A 5 6.77 -37.14 -34.34
CA GLY A 5 6.64 -35.76 -34.86
C GLY A 5 5.38 -35.50 -35.70
N CYS A 6 4.81 -36.51 -36.36
CA CYS A 6 3.68 -36.29 -37.27
C CYS A 6 2.29 -36.33 -36.61
N THR A 7 2.16 -36.91 -35.40
CA THR A 7 0.88 -36.97 -34.68
C THR A 7 0.56 -35.70 -33.87
N LEU A 8 1.58 -34.88 -33.55
CA LEU A 8 1.39 -33.63 -32.80
C LEU A 8 0.83 -32.49 -33.68
N VAL A 9 1.14 -32.49 -34.99
CA VAL A 9 0.67 -31.47 -35.95
C VAL A 9 -0.81 -31.64 -36.31
N ALA A 10 -1.32 -32.87 -36.31
CA ALA A 10 -2.74 -33.15 -36.59
C ALA A 10 -3.68 -32.78 -35.44
N ALA A 11 -3.23 -32.87 -34.17
CA ALA A 11 -4.04 -32.52 -33.00
C ALA A 11 -4.17 -31.00 -32.78
N ILE A 12 -3.13 -30.24 -33.13
CA ILE A 12 -3.14 -28.76 -33.02
C ILE A 12 -4.01 -28.12 -34.12
N SER A 13 -4.06 -28.73 -35.30
CA SER A 13 -4.88 -28.25 -36.42
C SER A 13 -6.40 -28.42 -36.19
N LEU A 14 -6.83 -29.35 -35.34
CA LEU A 14 -8.25 -29.55 -35.02
C LEU A 14 -8.78 -28.59 -33.94
N LEU A 15 -7.89 -28.07 -33.08
CA LEU A 15 -8.22 -27.09 -32.03
C LEU A 15 -8.26 -25.64 -32.55
N GLN A 16 -7.61 -25.33 -33.68
CA GLN A 16 -7.73 -24.03 -34.35
C GLN A 16 -8.97 -23.89 -35.25
N LEU A 17 -9.67 -24.99 -35.58
CA LEU A 17 -10.85 -24.99 -36.45
C LEU A 17 -12.19 -24.72 -35.72
N LEU A 18 -12.20 -24.57 -34.40
CA LEU A 18 -13.40 -24.23 -33.61
C LEU A 18 -13.41 -22.79 -33.05
N SER A 19 -12.40 -21.97 -33.39
CA SER A 19 -12.25 -20.60 -32.86
C SER A 19 -12.44 -19.48 -33.90
N THR A 20 -12.78 -19.79 -35.16
CA THR A 20 -12.98 -18.76 -36.20
C THR A 20 -14.24 -19.04 -37.04
N ALA A 21 -15.39 -18.75 -36.45
CA ALA A 21 -16.63 -18.36 -37.12
C ALA A 21 -17.26 -17.35 -36.15
N THR A 22 -17.19 -16.04 -36.36
CA THR A 22 -18.01 -15.27 -37.31
C THR A 22 -17.38 -13.90 -37.55
N ASP A 23 -17.10 -13.57 -38.82
CA ASP A 23 -17.63 -12.38 -39.52
C ASP A 23 -16.79 -12.09 -40.77
N ALA A 24 -17.35 -12.50 -41.92
CA ALA A 24 -16.87 -12.16 -43.23
C ALA A 24 -17.92 -11.28 -43.93
N HIS A 25 -17.54 -10.04 -44.23
CA HIS A 25 -18.22 -9.20 -45.21
C HIS A 25 -17.96 -9.70 -46.63
N VAL A 26 -18.99 -9.70 -47.48
CA VAL A 26 -18.90 -9.81 -48.94
C VAL A 26 -19.77 -8.69 -49.57
N PRO A 27 -19.26 -7.94 -50.57
CA PRO A 27 -20.00 -6.87 -51.25
C PRO A 27 -20.61 -7.33 -52.58
N LEU A 28 -21.67 -6.65 -53.08
CA LEU A 28 -21.89 -6.36 -54.52
C LEU A 28 -23.10 -5.42 -54.81
N GLN A 29 -22.73 -4.26 -55.38
CA GLN A 29 -23.36 -3.43 -56.44
C GLN A 29 -24.82 -2.90 -56.44
N ARG A 30 -24.89 -1.56 -56.28
CA ARG A 30 -25.53 -0.49 -57.11
C ARG A 30 -26.94 -0.67 -57.71
N SER A 31 -27.86 0.18 -57.23
CA SER A 31 -28.74 1.04 -58.06
C SER A 31 -29.05 2.36 -57.33
N GLU A 32 -28.94 3.49 -58.06
CA GLU A 32 -29.29 4.87 -57.66
C GLU A 32 -30.73 5.23 -58.16
N PRO A 33 -31.27 6.45 -57.91
CA PRO A 33 -31.31 7.26 -56.68
C PRO A 33 -32.74 7.79 -56.39
N ASN A 34 -33.01 8.29 -55.18
CA ASN A 34 -34.03 9.34 -55.01
C ASN A 34 -33.72 10.29 -53.85
N ARG A 35 -33.81 11.59 -54.16
CA ARG A 35 -33.59 12.76 -53.29
C ARG A 35 -34.68 12.89 -52.22
N LEU A 36 -34.31 13.30 -50.99
CA LEU A 36 -35.04 14.31 -50.19
C LEU A 36 -34.28 14.74 -48.90
N SER A 37 -33.58 15.87 -49.00
CA SER A 37 -33.61 17.09 -48.14
C SER A 37 -33.71 17.07 -46.59
N LEU A 38 -32.75 17.79 -45.95
CA LEU A 38 -32.78 18.57 -44.67
C LEU A 38 -32.80 17.76 -43.34
N LYS A 39 -32.09 18.06 -42.23
CA LYS A 39 -31.39 19.24 -41.63
C LYS A 39 -30.49 18.74 -40.45
N PRO A 40 -29.63 19.57 -39.81
CA PRO A 40 -28.56 19.14 -38.91
C PRO A 40 -28.99 19.04 -37.44
N GLU A 41 -28.53 18.02 -36.72
CA GLU A 41 -28.77 17.86 -35.28
C GLU A 41 -27.49 18.16 -34.47
N LYS A 42 -27.71 18.91 -33.38
CA LYS A 42 -26.72 19.46 -32.46
C LYS A 42 -25.98 18.33 -31.72
N ALA A 43 -24.66 18.47 -31.61
CA ALA A 43 -23.88 17.75 -30.60
C ALA A 43 -24.33 18.23 -29.22
N ALA A 44 -24.91 17.32 -28.43
CA ALA A 44 -25.14 17.49 -27.01
C ALA A 44 -23.88 17.06 -26.25
N ASP A 45 -23.46 17.92 -25.33
CA ASP A 45 -22.36 17.68 -24.39
C ASP A 45 -22.56 16.38 -23.60
N SER A 46 -21.51 15.58 -23.50
CA SER A 46 -21.48 14.32 -22.77
C SER A 46 -21.33 14.55 -21.27
N HIS A 47 -22.44 14.42 -20.52
CA HIS A 47 -22.41 14.17 -19.08
C HIS A 47 -22.04 12.70 -18.78
N PRO A 48 -21.23 12.39 -17.75
CA PRO A 48 -20.76 11.03 -17.45
C PRO A 48 -21.81 10.13 -16.75
N PHE A 49 -23.07 10.55 -16.68
CA PHE A 49 -24.15 9.92 -15.90
C PHE A 49 -25.22 9.26 -16.79
N LEU A 50 -24.97 8.12 -17.42
CA LEU A 50 -26.02 7.44 -18.18
C LEU A 50 -26.03 5.92 -17.95
N CYS A 51 -26.79 5.49 -16.95
CA CYS A 51 -27.46 4.19 -17.02
C CYS A 51 -28.48 4.25 -18.17
N ALA A 52 -28.55 3.23 -19.03
CA ALA A 52 -29.68 3.10 -19.94
C ALA A 52 -30.95 3.08 -19.08
N SER A 53 -31.88 4.02 -19.27
CA SER A 53 -33.07 4.09 -18.43
C SER A 53 -33.81 2.76 -18.54
N LEU A 54 -33.78 1.95 -17.48
CA LEU A 54 -34.80 0.93 -17.30
C LEU A 54 -36.12 1.67 -17.34
N GLY A 55 -36.95 1.40 -18.35
CA GLY A 55 -38.24 2.07 -18.51
C GLY A 55 -39.07 1.95 -17.23
N PRO A 56 -40.05 2.85 -17.01
CA PRO A 56 -40.91 2.83 -15.84
C PRO A 56 -41.49 1.43 -15.62
N SER A 57 -41.69 1.06 -14.36
CA SER A 57 -42.21 -0.27 -14.00
C SER A 57 -43.48 -0.59 -14.81
N PRO A 58 -43.60 -1.80 -15.40
CA PRO A 58 -44.76 -2.17 -16.22
C PRO A 58 -46.11 -2.04 -15.50
N SER A 59 -46.08 -2.08 -14.16
CA SER A 59 -47.19 -1.85 -13.25
C SER A 59 -46.69 -1.25 -11.93
N PRO A 60 -47.47 -0.43 -11.21
CA PRO A 60 -47.07 0.08 -9.90
C PRO A 60 -46.76 -1.07 -8.93
N PRO A 61 -45.62 -1.07 -8.24
CA PRO A 61 -45.26 -2.18 -7.35
C PRO A 61 -46.26 -2.28 -6.20
N SER A 62 -46.74 -3.49 -5.96
CA SER A 62 -47.66 -3.81 -4.86
C SER A 62 -46.94 -4.14 -3.56
N SER A 63 -45.63 -4.41 -3.63
CA SER A 63 -44.79 -4.79 -2.49
C SER A 63 -43.47 -4.02 -2.51
N VAL A 64 -42.98 -3.65 -1.32
CA VAL A 64 -41.73 -2.93 -1.07
C VAL A 64 -40.53 -3.72 -1.59
N HIS A 65 -40.65 -5.04 -1.70
CA HIS A 65 -39.61 -5.93 -2.20
C HIS A 65 -39.50 -5.97 -3.74
N THR A 66 -40.37 -5.23 -4.44
CA THR A 66 -40.42 -5.15 -5.90
C THR A 66 -40.26 -3.72 -6.42
N ILE A 67 -39.86 -2.78 -5.56
CA ILE A 67 -39.67 -1.38 -5.96
C ILE A 67 -38.38 -1.21 -6.74
N ARG A 68 -38.43 -0.51 -7.88
CA ARG A 68 -37.26 -0.06 -8.64
C ARG A 68 -36.88 1.35 -8.20
N PRO A 69 -35.66 1.83 -8.50
CA PRO A 69 -35.30 3.23 -8.27
C PRO A 69 -36.31 4.24 -8.86
N SER A 70 -36.91 3.92 -10.02
CA SER A 70 -37.92 4.76 -10.69
C SER A 70 -39.26 4.84 -9.95
N ASP A 71 -39.55 3.90 -9.03
CA ASP A 71 -40.82 3.85 -8.31
C ASP A 71 -40.82 4.70 -7.03
N VAL A 72 -39.64 5.16 -6.59
CA VAL A 72 -39.48 6.04 -5.43
C VAL A 72 -39.91 7.45 -5.82
N ALA A 73 -40.98 7.96 -5.22
CA ALA A 73 -41.45 9.32 -5.48
C ALA A 73 -41.03 10.33 -4.40
N LEU A 74 -40.63 9.85 -3.21
CA LEU A 74 -40.13 10.71 -2.15
C LEU A 74 -38.93 10.10 -1.44
N VAL A 75 -37.91 10.91 -1.23
CA VAL A 75 -36.74 10.58 -0.41
C VAL A 75 -36.58 11.57 0.75
N SER A 76 -36.27 11.05 1.93
CA SER A 76 -36.05 11.84 3.15
C SER A 76 -34.99 11.17 4.04
N ALA A 77 -34.49 11.91 5.03
CA ALA A 77 -33.51 11.39 5.97
C ALA A 77 -33.69 11.92 7.40
N LEU A 78 -33.28 11.10 8.37
CA LEU A 78 -33.21 11.40 9.81
C LEU A 78 -31.73 11.36 10.26
N GLY A 79 -31.38 12.10 11.32
CA GLY A 79 -30.04 12.06 11.91
C GLY A 79 -28.99 12.89 11.17
N LEU A 80 -29.40 13.88 10.38
CA LEU A 80 -28.50 14.75 9.60
C LEU A 80 -28.07 16.03 10.35
N SER A 81 -28.75 16.38 11.45
CA SER A 81 -28.74 17.73 12.07
C SER A 81 -27.35 18.23 12.52
N HIS A 82 -26.37 17.33 12.69
CA HIS A 82 -25.02 17.65 13.18
C HIS A 82 -23.90 17.32 12.20
N SER A 83 -24.19 16.80 11.00
CA SER A 83 -23.19 16.37 10.02
C SER A 83 -23.41 17.01 8.63
N PRO A 84 -22.61 18.02 8.25
CA PRO A 84 -22.60 18.56 6.89
C PRO A 84 -22.24 17.50 5.85
N GLN A 85 -21.37 16.55 6.20
CA GLN A 85 -20.88 15.50 5.31
C GLN A 85 -21.97 14.47 5.02
N ALA A 86 -22.69 13.98 6.05
CA ALA A 86 -23.85 13.11 5.87
C ALA A 86 -24.96 13.80 5.07
N THR A 87 -25.15 15.11 5.29
CA THR A 87 -26.09 15.93 4.49
C THR A 87 -25.67 15.97 3.02
N GLY A 88 -24.37 16.11 2.73
CA GLY A 88 -23.82 16.04 1.37
C GLY A 88 -24.07 14.68 0.70
N VAL A 89 -23.81 13.58 1.42
CA VAL A 89 -24.10 12.21 0.94
C VAL A 89 -25.58 12.02 0.64
N PHE A 90 -26.48 12.48 1.52
CA PHE A 90 -27.92 12.45 1.28
C PHE A 90 -28.34 13.22 0.02
N ASN A 91 -27.85 14.45 -0.15
CA ASN A 91 -28.19 15.27 -1.32
C ASN A 91 -27.75 14.59 -2.62
N ARG A 92 -26.54 14.01 -2.63
CA ARG A 92 -26.01 13.28 -3.78
C ARG A 92 -26.81 12.00 -4.08
N MET A 93 -27.32 11.32 -3.05
CA MET A 93 -28.23 10.19 -3.20
C MET A 93 -29.56 10.60 -3.85
N ALA A 94 -30.12 11.74 -3.44
CA ALA A 94 -31.33 12.29 -4.04
C ALA A 94 -31.11 12.65 -5.52
N GLU A 95 -29.94 13.21 -5.86
CA GLU A 95 -29.54 13.46 -7.26
C GLU A 95 -29.51 12.15 -8.07
N ILE A 96 -28.88 11.08 -7.56
CA ILE A 96 -28.82 9.78 -8.24
C ILE A 96 -30.23 9.22 -8.47
N LEU A 97 -31.11 9.26 -7.47
CA LEU A 97 -32.49 8.78 -7.60
C LEU A 97 -33.30 9.61 -8.61
N SER A 98 -33.04 10.92 -8.72
CA SER A 98 -33.73 11.79 -9.67
C SER A 98 -33.46 11.43 -11.14
N ILE A 99 -32.34 10.75 -11.43
CA ILE A 99 -32.04 10.20 -12.76
C ILE A 99 -33.08 9.14 -13.16
N PHE A 100 -33.55 8.34 -12.19
CA PHE A 100 -34.52 7.27 -12.42
C PHE A 100 -35.97 7.75 -12.31
N ASN A 101 -36.24 8.74 -11.47
CA ASN A 101 -37.54 9.40 -11.36
C ASN A 101 -37.38 10.94 -11.36
N PRO A 102 -37.59 11.61 -12.51
CA PRO A 102 -37.52 13.07 -12.61
C PRO A 102 -38.52 13.84 -11.73
N HIS A 103 -39.54 13.15 -11.20
CA HIS A 103 -40.56 13.73 -10.32
C HIS A 103 -40.29 13.46 -8.83
N LEU A 104 -39.10 12.98 -8.46
CA LEU A 104 -38.71 12.72 -7.08
C LEU A 104 -38.81 13.98 -6.20
N ALA A 105 -39.61 13.90 -5.15
CA ALA A 105 -39.66 14.90 -4.09
C ALA A 105 -38.59 14.60 -3.02
N THR A 106 -37.88 15.63 -2.57
CA THR A 106 -36.95 15.53 -1.42
C THR A 106 -37.56 16.27 -0.25
N LEU A 107 -37.62 15.64 0.93
CA LEU A 107 -38.08 16.27 2.16
C LEU A 107 -36.98 16.15 3.22
N LEU A 108 -36.54 17.28 3.78
CA LEU A 108 -35.58 17.32 4.88
C LEU A 108 -36.30 17.84 6.14
N PRO A 109 -36.17 17.19 7.30
CA PRO A 109 -36.72 17.69 8.57
C PRO A 109 -36.07 19.00 9.08
N ASN A 110 -35.09 19.55 8.36
CA ASN A 110 -34.13 20.52 8.89
C ASN A 110 -34.59 21.98 8.77
N GLY A 111 -35.42 22.43 9.72
CA GLY A 111 -35.49 23.84 10.13
C GLY A 111 -34.50 24.16 11.26
N PRO A 112 -34.27 25.44 11.62
CA PRO A 112 -33.39 25.84 12.75
C PRO A 112 -33.73 25.19 14.10
N ALA A 113 -34.94 24.67 14.25
CA ALA A 113 -35.45 23.99 15.44
C ALA A 113 -35.05 22.49 15.54
N SER A 114 -34.47 21.87 14.50
CA SER A 114 -34.12 20.44 14.50
C SER A 114 -32.76 20.12 15.15
N LYS A 115 -31.90 21.12 15.36
CA LYS A 115 -30.54 20.95 15.95
C LYS A 115 -30.51 20.48 17.41
N ASN A 116 -31.64 20.51 18.12
CA ASN A 116 -31.73 20.09 19.52
C ASN A 116 -32.67 18.90 19.73
N ARG A 117 -33.10 18.23 18.64
CA ARG A 117 -34.05 17.12 18.68
C ARG A 117 -33.34 15.78 18.48
N ASN A 118 -33.68 14.80 19.29
CA ASN A 118 -33.16 13.43 19.16
C ASN A 118 -33.78 12.71 17.94
N LEU A 119 -33.29 11.51 17.62
CA LEU A 119 -33.67 10.80 16.39
C LEU A 119 -35.15 10.43 16.38
N LEU A 120 -35.71 10.06 17.54
CA LEU A 120 -37.13 9.75 17.71
C LEU A 120 -38.02 10.96 17.44
N GLN A 121 -37.69 12.12 18.00
CA GLN A 121 -38.44 13.36 17.77
C GLN A 121 -38.40 13.78 16.30
N GLN A 122 -37.25 13.58 15.62
CA GLN A 122 -37.15 13.83 14.18
C GLN A 122 -38.06 12.88 13.38
N ALA A 123 -38.19 11.62 13.80
CA ALA A 123 -39.10 10.67 13.17
C ALA A 123 -40.57 11.09 13.35
N GLU A 124 -40.98 11.48 14.56
CA GLU A 124 -42.34 11.97 14.84
C GLU A 124 -42.70 13.21 14.01
N ASP A 125 -41.78 14.17 13.88
CA ASP A 125 -41.97 15.37 13.05
C ASP A 125 -42.13 15.02 11.56
N LEU A 126 -41.34 14.05 11.08
CA LEU A 126 -41.41 13.58 9.70
C LEU A 126 -42.76 12.91 9.42
N VAL A 127 -43.25 12.07 10.33
CA VAL A 127 -44.56 11.43 10.24
C VAL A 127 -45.68 12.47 10.14
N LEU A 128 -45.67 13.48 11.02
CA LEU A 128 -46.65 14.57 10.99
C LEU A 128 -46.61 15.36 9.67
N SER A 129 -45.41 15.65 9.19
CA SER A 129 -45.20 16.38 7.94
C SER A 129 -45.73 15.59 6.73
N LEU A 130 -45.45 14.29 6.67
CA LEU A 130 -45.92 13.42 5.58
C LEU A 130 -47.43 13.16 5.66
N GLY A 131 -47.99 12.93 6.84
CA GLY A 131 -49.44 12.72 7.02
C GLY A 131 -50.27 13.95 6.60
N SER A 132 -49.76 15.16 6.84
CA SER A 132 -50.40 16.40 6.37
C SER A 132 -50.44 16.51 4.84
N ARG A 133 -49.46 15.93 4.16
CA ARG A 133 -49.30 15.97 2.70
C ARG A 133 -50.14 14.89 2.00
N GLU A 134 -50.19 13.68 2.58
CA GLU A 134 -51.08 12.60 2.12
C GLU A 134 -52.56 13.00 2.18
N ALA A 135 -52.96 13.74 3.20
CA ALA A 135 -54.33 14.25 3.34
C ALA A 135 -54.72 15.27 2.25
N VAL A 136 -53.75 15.86 1.55
CA VAL A 136 -53.96 16.87 0.50
C VAL A 136 -53.82 16.28 -0.91
N GLU A 137 -52.90 15.33 -1.13
CA GLU A 137 -52.54 14.84 -2.48
C GLU A 137 -53.04 13.42 -2.80
N GLY A 138 -53.58 12.66 -1.83
CA GLY A 138 -54.11 11.31 -2.06
C GLY A 138 -53.05 10.30 -2.50
N ASP A 139 -51.87 10.37 -1.89
CA ASP A 139 -50.64 9.77 -2.42
C ASP A 139 -50.56 8.24 -2.23
N ARG A 140 -50.30 7.52 -3.33
CA ARG A 140 -50.05 6.07 -3.38
C ARG A 140 -48.56 5.76 -3.63
N SER A 141 -47.67 6.73 -3.52
CA SER A 141 -46.28 6.58 -3.98
C SER A 141 -45.35 5.95 -2.93
N TRP A 142 -44.26 5.33 -3.39
CA TRP A 142 -43.26 4.70 -2.54
C TRP A 142 -42.23 5.71 -2.02
N ARG A 143 -41.82 5.51 -0.76
CA ARG A 143 -40.89 6.39 -0.04
C ARG A 143 -39.60 5.67 0.31
N LEU A 144 -38.48 6.38 0.21
CA LEU A 144 -37.19 5.94 0.73
C LEU A 144 -36.77 6.84 1.90
N LEU A 145 -36.52 6.26 3.06
CA LEU A 145 -36.02 6.96 4.23
C LEU A 145 -34.62 6.48 4.59
N LEU A 146 -33.66 7.40 4.75
CA LEU A 146 -32.33 7.11 5.28
C LEU A 146 -32.25 7.53 6.75
N VAL A 147 -31.94 6.61 7.66
CA VAL A 147 -31.78 6.88 9.09
C VAL A 147 -30.29 6.83 9.41
N PHE A 148 -29.65 7.99 9.53
CA PHE A 148 -28.25 8.10 9.91
C PHE A 148 -28.11 7.98 11.43
N VAL A 149 -27.33 7.02 11.88
CA VAL A 149 -27.01 6.78 13.28
C VAL A 149 -25.55 7.17 13.50
N SER A 150 -25.35 8.38 14.02
CA SER A 150 -24.01 8.97 14.18
C SER A 150 -23.29 8.41 15.39
N VAL A 151 -22.11 7.81 15.17
CA VAL A 151 -21.22 7.35 16.25
C VAL A 151 -20.59 8.54 16.98
N ASP A 152 -20.41 9.66 16.28
CA ASP A 152 -19.81 10.89 16.80
C ASP A 152 -20.65 11.54 17.92
N GLU A 153 -21.95 11.28 17.92
CA GLU A 153 -22.90 11.83 18.90
C GLU A 153 -23.05 10.95 20.15
N LEU A 154 -22.42 9.77 20.17
CA LEU A 154 -22.43 8.89 21.34
C LEU A 154 -21.65 9.55 22.48
N HIS A 155 -22.35 9.82 23.58
CA HIS A 155 -21.73 10.29 24.81
C HIS A 155 -21.19 9.10 25.59
N VAL A 156 -19.89 8.84 25.46
CA VAL A 156 -19.26 7.63 25.98
C VAL A 156 -18.38 7.96 27.19
N CYS A 157 -18.83 7.57 28.38
CA CYS A 157 -17.98 7.57 29.57
C CYS A 157 -17.16 6.27 29.64
N PRO A 158 -15.91 6.28 30.14
CA PRO A 158 -15.12 5.07 30.35
C PRO A 158 -15.89 4.01 31.17
N GLY A 159 -16.02 2.80 30.65
CA GLY A 159 -16.76 1.70 31.27
C GLY A 159 -18.28 1.73 31.05
N GLN A 160 -18.79 2.66 30.23
CA GLN A 160 -20.21 2.77 29.85
C GLN A 160 -20.44 2.58 28.33
N GLU A 161 -19.45 2.08 27.61
CA GLU A 161 -19.48 1.92 26.14
C GLU A 161 -20.66 1.03 25.69
N ALA A 162 -20.85 -0.11 26.35
CA ALA A 162 -21.97 -1.01 26.07
C ALA A 162 -23.35 -0.35 26.36
N ALA A 163 -23.44 0.50 27.38
CA ALA A 163 -24.68 1.20 27.70
C ALA A 163 -24.99 2.27 26.63
N ALA A 164 -23.98 2.98 26.13
CA ALA A 164 -24.15 3.95 25.05
C ALA A 164 -24.63 3.28 23.75
N VAL A 165 -23.99 2.16 23.35
CA VAL A 165 -24.40 1.40 22.16
C VAL A 165 -25.82 0.84 22.32
N SER A 166 -26.14 0.29 23.49
CA SER A 166 -27.49 -0.22 23.80
C SER A 166 -28.54 0.89 23.74
N SER A 167 -28.24 2.07 24.30
CA SER A 167 -29.14 3.24 24.25
C SER A 167 -29.40 3.70 22.83
N ALA A 168 -28.36 3.81 21.99
CA ALA A 168 -28.51 4.19 20.58
C ALA A 168 -29.29 3.14 19.78
N THR A 169 -29.02 1.85 20.03
CA THR A 169 -29.77 0.74 19.42
C THR A 169 -31.25 0.80 19.79
N LYS A 170 -31.56 1.12 21.05
CA LYS A 170 -32.93 1.27 21.55
C LYS A 170 -33.64 2.45 20.91
N GLU A 171 -32.96 3.59 20.77
CA GLU A 171 -33.52 4.76 20.08
C GLU A 171 -33.87 4.45 18.61
N VAL A 172 -33.02 3.70 17.91
CA VAL A 172 -33.31 3.24 16.54
C VAL A 172 -34.50 2.28 16.52
N GLU A 173 -34.63 1.36 17.48
CA GLU A 173 -35.82 0.49 17.60
C GLU A 173 -37.11 1.31 17.73
N ASP A 174 -37.11 2.35 18.57
CA ASP A 174 -38.27 3.21 18.80
C ASP A 174 -38.61 4.04 17.54
N VAL A 175 -37.59 4.54 16.83
CA VAL A 175 -37.75 5.20 15.51
C VAL A 175 -38.37 4.26 14.50
N LEU A 176 -37.82 3.05 14.32
CA LEU A 176 -38.33 2.09 13.34
C LEU A 176 -39.77 1.66 13.67
N THR A 177 -40.10 1.46 14.96
CA THR A 177 -41.46 1.14 15.42
C THR A 177 -42.45 2.27 15.08
N THR A 178 -42.02 3.52 15.24
CA THR A 178 -42.82 4.71 14.92
C THR A 178 -43.07 4.82 13.42
N LEU A 179 -42.04 4.63 12.60
CA LEU A 179 -42.15 4.67 11.14
C LEU A 179 -43.00 3.51 10.61
N GLU A 180 -42.81 2.29 11.11
CA GLU A 180 -43.54 1.10 10.67
C GLU A 180 -45.04 1.20 10.95
N SER A 181 -45.42 1.76 12.10
CA SER A 181 -46.83 1.91 12.50
C SER A 181 -47.57 3.02 11.75
N GLN A 182 -46.88 4.07 11.30
CA GLN A 182 -47.53 5.28 10.77
C GLN A 182 -47.23 5.60 9.30
N LEU A 183 -46.23 4.97 8.67
CA LEU A 183 -45.84 5.26 7.29
C LEU A 183 -45.88 4.01 6.39
N PRO A 184 -47.06 3.65 5.85
CA PRO A 184 -47.15 2.61 4.83
C PRO A 184 -46.42 3.04 3.55
N ARG A 185 -46.05 2.06 2.71
CA ARG A 185 -45.31 2.20 1.46
C ARG A 185 -43.91 2.82 1.62
N THR A 186 -43.15 2.32 2.59
CA THR A 186 -41.85 2.89 2.96
C THR A 186 -40.74 1.85 2.97
N LEU A 187 -39.64 2.14 2.28
CA LEU A 187 -38.36 1.46 2.44
C LEU A 187 -37.46 2.31 3.34
N VAL A 188 -37.00 1.76 4.45
CA VAL A 188 -36.08 2.40 5.39
C VAL A 188 -34.68 1.79 5.24
N ARG A 189 -33.66 2.65 5.23
CA ARG A 189 -32.26 2.28 5.31
C ARG A 189 -31.64 2.83 6.57
N VAL A 190 -31.17 1.95 7.43
CA VAL A 190 -30.39 2.34 8.60
C VAL A 190 -28.93 2.40 8.18
N VAL A 191 -28.29 3.53 8.46
CA VAL A 191 -26.89 3.82 8.08
C VAL A 191 -26.12 4.20 9.34
N VAL A 192 -25.18 3.37 9.76
CA VAL A 192 -24.22 3.76 10.80
C VAL A 192 -23.21 4.71 10.17
N TRP A 193 -23.02 5.89 10.76
CA TRP A 193 -22.21 6.98 10.23
C TRP A 193 -21.11 7.40 11.20
N SER A 194 -19.90 7.64 10.69
CA SER A 194 -18.74 8.03 11.48
C SER A 194 -17.83 8.98 10.69
N GLU A 195 -17.61 10.21 11.16
CA GLU A 195 -16.75 11.20 10.50
C GLU A 195 -15.26 11.05 10.86
N HIS A 196 -14.35 11.67 10.12
CA HIS A 196 -12.92 11.77 10.47
C HIS A 196 -12.64 12.87 11.52
N SER A 197 -13.39 12.87 12.63
CA SER A 197 -13.13 13.73 13.79
C SER A 197 -12.37 12.96 14.87
N GLU A 198 -11.27 13.53 15.39
CA GLU A 198 -10.46 12.97 16.50
C GLU A 198 -11.19 13.01 17.86
N VAL A 199 -12.39 13.61 17.93
CA VAL A 199 -13.11 13.84 19.18
C VAL A 199 -14.32 12.92 19.28
N ILE A 200 -14.24 11.93 20.17
CA ILE A 200 -15.42 11.30 20.77
C ILE A 200 -15.84 12.14 21.98
N HIS A 201 -17.13 12.50 22.08
CA HIS A 201 -17.65 13.20 23.25
C HIS A 201 -17.56 12.33 24.51
N SER A 202 -16.49 12.54 25.30
CA SER A 202 -16.28 11.84 26.57
C SER A 202 -16.67 12.71 27.76
N CYS A 203 -17.12 12.06 28.84
CA CYS A 203 -17.54 12.70 30.09
C CYS A 203 -16.39 13.33 30.90
N VAL A 204 -15.16 13.30 30.39
CA VAL A 204 -13.97 13.81 31.09
C VAL A 204 -13.60 15.19 30.56
N SER A 205 -13.77 16.20 31.41
CA SER A 205 -13.31 17.56 31.15
C SER A 205 -11.78 17.63 31.19
N GLY A 206 -11.13 17.90 30.05
CA GLY A 206 -9.75 18.44 30.04
C GLY A 206 -8.59 17.51 29.66
N GLY A 207 -8.81 16.31 29.13
CA GLY A 207 -7.72 15.47 28.59
C GLY A 207 -7.81 15.32 27.07
N LYS A 208 -6.84 15.83 26.31
CA LYS A 208 -6.67 15.43 24.89
C LYS A 208 -6.28 13.94 24.88
N ARG A 209 -7.14 13.05 24.37
CA ARG A 209 -6.73 11.66 24.06
C ARG A 209 -5.70 11.70 22.91
N ARG A 210 -4.71 10.80 22.94
CA ARG A 210 -3.73 10.69 21.83
C ARG A 210 -4.45 10.16 20.58
N SER A 211 -4.15 10.75 19.41
CA SER A 211 -4.86 10.54 18.13
C SER A 211 -5.08 9.06 17.76
N GLY A 212 -4.06 8.19 17.92
CA GLY A 212 -4.19 6.76 17.61
C GLY A 212 -5.18 5.98 18.49
N ARG A 213 -5.30 6.33 19.78
CA ARG A 213 -6.27 5.70 20.70
C ARG A 213 -7.71 6.04 20.32
N SER A 214 -7.95 7.30 19.94
CA SER A 214 -9.28 7.75 19.51
C SER A 214 -9.76 7.05 18.25
N THR A 215 -8.88 6.79 17.28
CA THR A 215 -9.23 6.09 16.04
C THR A 215 -9.66 4.64 16.33
N MET A 216 -8.92 3.92 17.17
CA MET A 216 -9.27 2.55 17.57
C MET A 216 -10.60 2.50 18.30
N ASP A 217 -10.78 3.30 19.34
CA ASP A 217 -12.02 3.35 20.12
C ASP A 217 -13.23 3.61 19.22
N LYS A 218 -13.09 4.56 18.28
CA LYS A 218 -14.15 4.94 17.35
C LYS A 218 -14.50 3.84 16.36
N ALA A 219 -13.50 3.18 15.77
CA ALA A 219 -13.73 2.07 14.85
C ALA A 219 -14.46 0.91 15.54
N ILE A 220 -14.05 0.57 16.77
CA ILE A 220 -14.68 -0.50 17.55
C ILE A 220 -16.10 -0.12 17.99
N LEU A 221 -16.33 1.13 18.44
CA LEU A 221 -17.68 1.61 18.77
C LEU A 221 -18.61 1.61 17.56
N THR A 222 -18.12 2.04 16.39
CA THR A 222 -18.84 1.96 15.12
C THR A 222 -19.25 0.52 14.84
N ALA A 223 -18.34 -0.42 15.06
CA ALA A 223 -18.56 -1.82 14.74
C ALA A 223 -19.55 -2.50 15.67
N ALA A 224 -19.45 -2.18 16.95
CA ALA A 224 -20.39 -2.65 17.95
C ALA A 224 -21.82 -2.16 17.74
N LEU A 225 -21.96 -0.89 17.35
CA LEU A 225 -23.25 -0.32 17.00
C LEU A 225 -23.83 -1.00 15.75
N GLN A 226 -22.99 -1.21 14.73
CA GLN A 226 -23.35 -1.96 13.52
C GLN A 226 -23.84 -3.38 13.84
N GLU A 227 -23.13 -4.12 14.70
CA GLU A 227 -23.53 -5.47 15.13
C GLU A 227 -24.84 -5.45 15.95
N SER A 228 -24.97 -4.52 16.90
CA SER A 228 -26.18 -4.40 17.74
C SER A 228 -27.43 -4.06 16.93
N LEU A 229 -27.29 -3.20 15.91
CA LEU A 229 -28.39 -2.88 14.98
C LEU A 229 -28.71 -4.04 14.04
N SER A 230 -27.71 -4.82 13.63
CA SER A 230 -27.91 -6.03 12.83
C SER A 230 -28.71 -7.07 13.62
N ASP A 231 -28.33 -7.31 14.87
CA ASP A 231 -29.04 -8.21 15.78
C ASP A 231 -30.47 -7.73 16.06
N LEU A 232 -30.66 -6.42 16.23
CA LEU A 232 -32.00 -5.82 16.38
C LEU A 232 -32.90 -6.19 15.20
N LEU A 233 -32.46 -5.94 13.96
CA LEU A 233 -33.25 -6.24 12.77
C LEU A 233 -33.43 -7.74 12.52
N ALA A 234 -32.44 -8.57 12.84
CA ALA A 234 -32.55 -10.02 12.74
C ALA A 234 -33.55 -10.62 13.74
N ASN A 235 -33.61 -10.06 14.96
CA ASN A 235 -34.53 -10.50 16.01
C ASN A 235 -35.96 -9.93 15.82
N ARG A 236 -36.08 -8.72 15.26
CA ARG A 236 -37.35 -8.02 15.01
C ARG A 236 -37.79 -8.18 13.54
N ARG A 237 -37.93 -9.43 13.11
CA ARG A 237 -38.17 -9.80 11.69
C ARG A 237 -39.36 -9.10 11.03
N TRP A 238 -40.36 -8.68 11.80
CA TRP A 238 -41.55 -7.97 11.28
C TRP A 238 -41.22 -6.66 10.57
N PHE A 239 -40.06 -6.04 10.84
CA PHE A 239 -39.59 -4.88 10.07
C PHE A 239 -39.26 -5.21 8.60
N GLY A 240 -39.34 -6.46 8.17
CA GLY A 240 -39.18 -6.88 6.77
C GLY A 240 -40.24 -7.84 6.25
N GLU A 241 -41.30 -8.12 7.01
CA GLU A 241 -42.36 -9.10 6.65
C GLU A 241 -43.57 -8.47 5.97
N ARG A 242 -43.74 -7.15 6.07
CA ARG A 242 -44.88 -6.44 5.48
C ARG A 242 -44.62 -6.09 4.01
N ASP A 243 -45.63 -6.28 3.18
CA ASP A 243 -45.57 -5.88 1.78
C ASP A 243 -45.43 -4.36 1.61
N ASP A 244 -45.88 -3.55 2.56
CA ASP A 244 -45.86 -2.08 2.46
C ASP A 244 -44.74 -1.42 3.26
N PHE A 245 -43.91 -2.16 3.99
CA PHE A 245 -42.84 -1.58 4.81
C PHE A 245 -41.64 -2.52 4.93
N SER A 246 -40.43 -2.00 4.75
CA SER A 246 -39.21 -2.75 5.05
C SER A 246 -38.11 -1.84 5.59
N ALA A 247 -37.43 -2.25 6.67
CA ALA A 247 -36.21 -1.63 7.16
C ALA A 247 -35.01 -2.56 6.95
N VAL A 248 -33.90 -1.99 6.46
CA VAL A 248 -32.67 -2.74 6.17
C VAL A 248 -31.47 -1.93 6.64
N LEU A 249 -30.59 -2.58 7.39
CA LEU A 249 -29.28 -2.01 7.77
C LEU A 249 -28.31 -2.14 6.59
N LEU A 250 -27.55 -1.08 6.33
CA LEU A 250 -26.43 -1.11 5.39
C LEU A 250 -25.42 -2.17 5.85
N SER A 251 -24.84 -2.96 4.95
CA SER A 251 -23.98 -4.11 5.31
C SER A 251 -22.66 -3.69 5.96
N SER A 252 -22.23 -2.45 5.72
CA SER A 252 -21.07 -1.83 6.35
C SER A 252 -21.37 -0.37 6.70
N PRO A 253 -20.76 0.18 7.76
CA PRO A 253 -20.93 1.59 8.11
C PRO A 253 -20.34 2.49 7.02
N LEU A 254 -20.87 3.70 6.91
CA LEU A 254 -20.30 4.75 6.07
C LEU A 254 -19.36 5.62 6.90
N SER A 255 -18.19 5.92 6.34
CA SER A 255 -17.23 6.81 7.01
C SER A 255 -16.39 7.63 6.05
N THR A 256 -16.01 8.83 6.50
CA THR A 256 -15.04 9.69 5.82
C THR A 256 -13.58 9.31 6.10
N TYR A 257 -13.28 8.24 6.86
CA TYR A 257 -11.90 7.71 6.95
C TYR A 257 -11.30 7.36 5.58
N HIS A 258 -12.15 7.05 4.59
CA HIS A 258 -11.72 6.63 3.25
C HIS A 258 -11.34 7.78 2.30
N THR A 259 -11.63 9.04 2.64
CA THR A 259 -11.42 10.18 1.73
C THR A 259 -10.01 10.77 1.79
N THR A 260 -9.18 10.36 2.75
CA THR A 260 -7.74 10.69 2.79
C THR A 260 -6.83 9.61 2.19
N ASP A 261 -7.34 8.38 2.01
CA ASP A 261 -6.56 7.23 1.49
C ASP A 261 -6.63 7.06 -0.05
N HIS A 262 -7.60 7.70 -0.70
CA HIS A 262 -7.78 7.64 -2.15
C HIS A 262 -7.68 9.02 -2.78
N ILE A 263 -6.57 9.71 -2.51
CA ILE A 263 -6.13 10.81 -3.34
C ILE A 263 -4.61 10.64 -3.60
N ALA A 264 -4.29 9.62 -4.38
CA ALA A 264 -3.04 9.50 -5.11
C ALA A 264 -3.31 9.42 -6.64
N ASP A 265 -4.50 9.85 -7.07
CA ASP A 265 -4.87 9.97 -8.47
C ASP A 265 -5.69 11.25 -8.64
N HIS A 266 -5.22 12.16 -9.51
CA HIS A 266 -5.91 13.41 -9.80
C HIS A 266 -5.71 13.81 -11.25
N SER A 267 -6.48 13.16 -12.13
CA SER A 267 -7.08 13.83 -13.28
C SER A 267 -8.14 14.84 -12.82
N THR A 268 -8.20 15.95 -13.55
CA THR A 268 -9.01 17.16 -13.33
C THR A 268 -10.53 16.96 -13.47
N ASP A 269 -11.35 17.61 -12.63
CA ASP A 269 -12.23 18.70 -13.07
C ASP A 269 -12.77 19.55 -11.90
N HIS A 270 -12.85 20.87 -12.08
CA HIS A 270 -13.36 21.81 -11.09
C HIS A 270 -14.89 21.91 -11.20
N SER A 271 -15.63 21.09 -10.45
CA SER A 271 -16.91 21.48 -9.81
C SER A 271 -17.59 20.31 -9.07
N THR A 272 -16.99 19.71 -8.04
CA THR A 272 -17.75 18.92 -7.04
C THR A 272 -16.90 18.61 -5.81
N ASP A 273 -17.54 18.60 -4.65
CA ASP A 273 -16.95 18.30 -3.34
C ASP A 273 -16.54 16.81 -3.23
N HIS A 274 -15.29 16.50 -3.61
CA HIS A 274 -14.73 15.14 -3.66
C HIS A 274 -14.71 14.39 -2.31
N THR A 275 -14.96 15.06 -1.18
CA THR A 275 -15.06 14.40 0.14
C THR A 275 -16.32 13.54 0.29
N THR A 276 -17.28 13.64 -0.62
CA THR A 276 -18.55 12.91 -0.55
C THR A 276 -18.65 11.71 -1.49
N ASP A 277 -17.71 11.54 -2.44
CA ASP A 277 -17.83 10.60 -3.57
C ASP A 277 -17.72 9.11 -3.16
N GLN A 278 -16.83 8.74 -2.24
CA GLN A 278 -16.69 7.34 -1.80
C GLN A 278 -17.88 6.84 -0.96
N PRO A 279 -18.30 7.54 0.11
CA PRO A 279 -19.46 7.12 0.91
C PRO A 279 -20.75 7.04 0.09
N ILE A 280 -20.96 7.94 -0.89
CA ILE A 280 -22.14 7.86 -1.75
C ILE A 280 -22.10 6.68 -2.72
N LEU A 281 -20.93 6.36 -3.30
CA LEU A 281 -20.80 5.21 -4.18
C LEU A 281 -21.04 3.89 -3.44
N GLN A 282 -20.52 3.79 -2.21
CA GLN A 282 -20.79 2.65 -1.34
C GLN A 282 -22.28 2.57 -0.99
N LEU A 283 -22.88 3.67 -0.54
CA LEU A 283 -24.31 3.74 -0.23
C LEU A 283 -25.15 3.29 -1.42
N TRP A 284 -24.88 3.80 -2.62
CA TRP A 284 -25.61 3.44 -3.84
C TRP A 284 -25.38 1.99 -4.24
N ALA A 285 -24.15 1.47 -4.19
CA ALA A 285 -23.87 0.07 -4.52
C ALA A 285 -24.62 -0.88 -3.59
N GLU A 286 -24.70 -0.57 -2.30
CA GLU A 286 -25.42 -1.38 -1.31
C GLU A 286 -26.94 -1.24 -1.38
N MET A 287 -27.46 -0.21 -2.07
CA MET A 287 -28.88 -0.07 -2.38
C MET A 287 -29.34 -1.05 -3.46
N LEU A 288 -28.42 -1.55 -4.30
CA LEU A 288 -28.69 -2.47 -5.40
C LEU A 288 -28.47 -3.94 -4.99
N GLN A 289 -28.97 -4.86 -5.82
CA GLN A 289 -28.80 -6.30 -5.64
C GLN A 289 -27.34 -6.73 -5.89
N PRO A 290 -26.78 -7.66 -5.09
CA PRO A 290 -25.38 -8.08 -5.20
C PRO A 290 -25.06 -8.78 -6.52
N MET A 291 -23.92 -8.43 -7.13
CA MET A 291 -23.41 -9.03 -8.38
C MET A 291 -22.67 -10.34 -8.07
N LYS A 292 -22.99 -11.43 -8.77
CA LYS A 292 -22.35 -12.74 -8.51
C LYS A 292 -20.92 -12.89 -9.03
N ASP A 293 -20.49 -12.03 -9.98
CA ASP A 293 -19.16 -12.09 -10.61
C ASP A 293 -18.78 -10.70 -11.17
N GLN A 294 -18.23 -9.79 -10.35
CA GLN A 294 -17.33 -8.68 -10.74
C GLN A 294 -17.08 -7.73 -9.54
N PRO A 295 -15.83 -7.37 -9.21
CA PRO A 295 -15.57 -6.16 -8.46
C PRO A 295 -15.89 -4.93 -9.32
N ALA A 296 -16.30 -3.83 -8.69
CA ALA A 296 -16.42 -2.53 -9.35
C ALA A 296 -15.11 -2.24 -10.11
N VAL A 297 -15.23 -2.09 -11.42
CA VAL A 297 -14.11 -1.91 -12.32
C VAL A 297 -13.76 -0.43 -12.34
N ASP A 298 -12.62 -0.09 -11.75
CA ASP A 298 -11.92 1.15 -12.03
C ASP A 298 -11.13 0.96 -13.33
N VAL A 299 -11.74 1.38 -14.43
CA VAL A 299 -11.08 1.47 -15.74
C VAL A 299 -11.15 2.94 -16.13
N ASP A 300 -9.97 3.53 -16.29
CA ASP A 300 -9.71 4.85 -16.86
C ASP A 300 -10.07 6.08 -16.01
N GLY A 301 -10.12 5.99 -14.67
CA GLY A 301 -10.25 7.19 -13.81
C GLY A 301 -11.59 7.93 -13.94
N ILE A 302 -12.61 7.27 -14.49
CA ILE A 302 -13.98 7.77 -14.55
C ILE A 302 -14.83 6.87 -13.64
N THR A 303 -15.21 7.39 -12.47
CA THR A 303 -16.04 6.66 -11.50
C THR A 303 -17.46 6.45 -12.06
N ARG A 304 -17.74 5.25 -12.59
CA ARG A 304 -19.06 4.90 -13.13
C ARG A 304 -20.00 4.47 -12.00
N ILE A 305 -21.13 5.15 -11.87
CA ILE A 305 -22.24 4.73 -10.98
C ILE A 305 -22.76 3.37 -11.45
N ALA A 306 -22.89 2.42 -10.51
CA ALA A 306 -23.45 1.10 -10.79
C ALA A 306 -24.92 1.20 -11.23
N CYS A 307 -25.31 0.51 -12.29
CA CYS A 307 -26.69 0.54 -12.81
C CYS A 307 -27.46 -0.71 -12.38
N PRO A 308 -28.76 -0.62 -12.04
CA PRO A 308 -29.61 -1.79 -11.85
C PRO A 308 -29.68 -2.62 -13.14
N ARG A 309 -29.68 -3.96 -13.02
CA ARG A 309 -29.80 -4.88 -14.17
C ARG A 309 -31.27 -5.19 -14.46
N GLU A 310 -31.59 -5.50 -15.72
CA GLU A 310 -32.92 -5.98 -16.11
C GLU A 310 -33.35 -7.24 -15.34
N GLU A 311 -32.39 -8.12 -15.01
CA GLU A 311 -32.61 -9.39 -14.31
C GLU A 311 -32.89 -9.20 -12.80
N THR A 312 -32.36 -8.13 -12.20
CA THR A 312 -32.50 -7.81 -10.76
C THR A 312 -32.70 -6.30 -10.58
N PRO A 313 -33.85 -5.74 -11.03
CA PRO A 313 -34.04 -4.29 -11.14
C PRO A 313 -34.48 -3.62 -9.84
N TYR A 314 -34.67 -4.39 -8.76
CA TYR A 314 -35.29 -3.94 -7.53
C TYR A 314 -34.26 -3.40 -6.53
N LEU A 315 -34.66 -2.41 -5.73
CA LEU A 315 -33.90 -1.99 -4.55
C LEU A 315 -33.80 -3.13 -3.54
N ARG A 316 -32.67 -3.18 -2.84
CA ARG A 316 -32.34 -4.27 -1.90
C ARG A 316 -33.33 -4.32 -0.72
N THR A 317 -33.90 -5.47 -0.44
CA THR A 317 -34.64 -5.76 0.80
C THR A 317 -34.14 -7.07 1.40
N GLN A 318 -34.43 -7.33 2.67
CA GLN A 318 -34.06 -8.61 3.28
C GLN A 318 -34.69 -9.79 2.53
N GLN A 319 -35.93 -9.65 2.05
CA GLN A 319 -36.66 -10.73 1.37
C GLN A 319 -36.19 -10.98 -0.07
N ASN A 320 -35.90 -9.94 -0.86
CA ASN A 320 -35.54 -10.10 -2.27
C ASN A 320 -34.03 -10.33 -2.52
N SER A 321 -33.21 -10.31 -1.46
CA SER A 321 -31.74 -10.34 -1.57
C SER A 321 -31.09 -11.52 -0.82
N HIS A 322 -31.85 -12.57 -0.49
CA HIS A 322 -31.43 -13.69 0.37
C HIS A 322 -30.03 -14.23 0.03
N SER A 323 -29.04 -13.88 0.86
CA SER A 323 -27.85 -14.69 1.08
C SER A 323 -28.21 -15.79 2.08
N LYS A 324 -27.78 -17.03 1.80
CA LYS A 324 -27.95 -18.16 2.72
C LYS A 324 -27.32 -17.84 4.07
N GLU A 325 -28.14 -17.52 5.08
CA GLU A 325 -27.72 -17.70 6.47
C GLU A 325 -27.49 -19.19 6.67
N THR A 326 -26.21 -19.53 6.82
CA THR A 326 -25.78 -20.88 7.16
C THR A 326 -25.23 -20.82 8.57
N ASP A 327 -25.94 -21.54 9.43
CA ASP A 327 -25.58 -22.07 10.75
C ASP A 327 -24.73 -21.19 11.67
N THR A 328 -25.36 -20.86 12.80
CA THR A 328 -24.71 -20.68 14.10
C THR A 328 -23.94 -21.95 14.45
N GLY A 329 -22.73 -22.06 13.92
CA GLY A 329 -21.75 -23.06 14.32
C GLY A 329 -21.43 -22.89 15.79
N SER A 330 -21.73 -23.93 16.55
CA SER A 330 -21.42 -24.12 17.97
C SER A 330 -20.03 -23.63 18.35
N THR A 331 -19.99 -22.85 19.42
CA THR A 331 -18.81 -22.51 20.22
C THR A 331 -17.88 -23.71 20.42
N PRO A 332 -16.60 -23.61 20.01
CA PRO A 332 -15.56 -24.46 20.57
C PRO A 332 -15.39 -24.07 22.05
N GLN A 333 -15.51 -25.09 22.88
CA GLN A 333 -15.21 -25.07 24.30
C GLN A 333 -13.76 -24.58 24.52
N LEU A 334 -13.57 -23.63 25.45
CA LEU A 334 -12.27 -23.12 25.87
C LEU A 334 -11.34 -24.28 26.26
N ASP A 335 -10.28 -24.47 25.49
CA ASP A 335 -9.20 -25.40 25.83
C ASP A 335 -8.30 -24.81 26.96
N PRO A 336 -7.76 -25.66 27.85
CA PRO A 336 -7.13 -25.26 29.12
C PRO A 336 -5.68 -24.74 29.02
N VAL A 337 -5.25 -24.14 27.89
CA VAL A 337 -3.83 -23.81 27.63
C VAL A 337 -3.45 -22.35 27.96
N ASN A 338 -4.13 -21.70 28.91
CA ASN A 338 -3.71 -20.35 29.35
C ASN A 338 -2.56 -20.41 30.38
N GLY A 339 -2.52 -21.48 31.17
CA GLY A 339 -1.48 -21.74 32.16
C GLY A 339 -0.26 -22.49 31.61
N SER A 340 0.81 -22.51 32.38
CA SER A 340 2.02 -23.27 32.11
C SER A 340 2.53 -23.95 33.37
N GLU A 341 3.34 -24.99 33.19
CA GLU A 341 4.15 -25.56 34.25
C GLU A 341 5.63 -25.23 33.99
N LEU A 342 6.37 -24.98 35.08
CA LEU A 342 7.79 -24.68 35.01
C LEU A 342 8.58 -25.80 35.73
N PRO A 343 9.20 -26.74 35.00
CA PRO A 343 9.80 -27.93 35.60
C PRO A 343 11.19 -27.67 36.24
N CYS A 344 11.57 -26.41 36.47
CA CYS A 344 12.93 -26.07 36.89
C CYS A 344 13.23 -26.51 38.32
N VAL A 345 14.27 -27.35 38.46
CA VAL A 345 14.75 -27.86 39.75
C VAL A 345 15.50 -26.79 40.54
N ASN A 346 16.39 -26.03 39.89
CA ASN A 346 17.14 -24.96 40.53
C ASN A 346 16.48 -23.60 40.28
N ARG A 347 16.00 -22.97 41.35
CA ARG A 347 15.36 -21.65 41.31
C ARG A 347 16.02 -20.65 42.26
N THR A 348 17.22 -20.98 42.74
CA THR A 348 17.90 -20.20 43.78
C THR A 348 18.47 -18.89 43.24
N PRO A 349 18.42 -17.79 44.02
CA PRO A 349 19.09 -16.54 43.68
C PRO A 349 20.61 -16.72 43.65
N SER A 350 21.30 -15.72 43.09
CA SER A 350 22.76 -15.62 43.24
C SER A 350 23.14 -15.48 44.72
N ALA A 351 24.31 -15.98 45.11
CA ALA A 351 24.78 -15.94 46.51
C ALA A 351 24.89 -14.51 47.07
N SER A 352 25.10 -13.54 46.18
CA SER A 352 25.01 -12.10 46.43
C SER A 352 24.39 -11.43 45.20
N PRO A 353 23.72 -10.26 45.35
CA PRO A 353 23.22 -9.51 44.20
C PRO A 353 24.32 -9.29 43.16
N PRO A 354 24.15 -9.72 41.90
CA PRO A 354 25.22 -9.63 40.91
C PRO A 354 25.53 -8.16 40.61
N SER A 355 26.78 -7.84 40.34
CA SER A 355 27.21 -6.50 39.89
C SER A 355 27.11 -6.31 38.39
N SER A 356 27.08 -7.41 37.63
CA SER A 356 27.01 -7.42 36.17
C SER A 356 25.73 -8.06 35.67
N VAL A 357 25.13 -7.47 34.63
CA VAL A 357 23.96 -7.98 33.92
C VAL A 357 24.24 -9.32 33.24
N HIS A 358 25.51 -9.61 32.95
CA HIS A 358 25.95 -10.87 32.32
C HIS A 358 25.94 -12.06 33.30
N ALA A 359 25.83 -11.80 34.59
CA ALA A 359 25.75 -12.82 35.65
C ALA A 359 24.35 -12.91 36.28
N LEU A 360 23.34 -12.34 35.61
CA LEU A 360 21.99 -12.20 36.15
C LEU A 360 21.21 -13.50 36.05
N ARG A 361 20.81 -14.07 37.18
CA ARG A 361 19.88 -15.22 37.22
C ARG A 361 18.43 -14.71 37.26
N PRO A 362 17.44 -15.51 36.82
CA PRO A 362 16.03 -15.10 36.94
C PRO A 362 15.60 -14.68 38.35
N ALA A 363 16.09 -15.38 39.38
CA ALA A 363 15.79 -15.08 40.78
C ALA A 363 16.41 -13.75 41.30
N ASP A 364 17.37 -13.17 40.57
CA ASP A 364 17.99 -11.89 40.94
C ASP A 364 17.15 -10.68 40.48
N ILE A 365 16.20 -10.89 39.57
CA ILE A 365 15.30 -9.84 39.07
C ILE A 365 14.32 -9.46 40.16
N LYS A 366 14.18 -8.16 40.43
CA LYS A 366 13.23 -7.64 41.40
C LYS A 366 12.14 -6.79 40.78
N VAL A 367 12.41 -6.17 39.63
CA VAL A 367 11.49 -5.24 38.98
C VAL A 367 11.27 -5.64 37.52
N VAL A 368 10.02 -5.64 37.08
CA VAL A 368 9.63 -5.75 35.66
C VAL A 368 8.94 -4.47 35.20
N ALA A 369 9.24 -4.03 33.98
CA ALA A 369 8.61 -2.86 33.36
C ALA A 369 8.39 -3.10 31.86
N ALA A 370 7.46 -2.35 31.26
CA ALA A 370 7.18 -2.50 29.83
C ALA A 370 6.75 -1.18 29.17
N LEU A 371 7.16 -1.03 27.92
CA LEU A 371 6.85 0.07 27.00
C LEU A 371 6.33 -0.51 25.69
N GLY A 372 5.37 0.15 25.05
CA GLY A 372 4.85 -0.30 23.77
C GLY A 372 3.46 0.21 23.40
N ASP A 373 2.75 -0.60 22.63
CA ASP A 373 1.43 -0.30 22.09
C ASP A 373 0.29 -1.15 22.72
N SER A 374 -0.81 -1.32 21.99
CA SER A 374 -1.98 -2.08 22.41
C SER A 374 -1.70 -3.56 22.69
N LEU A 375 -0.71 -4.18 22.05
CA LEU A 375 -0.33 -5.57 22.33
C LEU A 375 0.39 -5.70 23.68
N THR A 376 1.19 -4.70 24.05
CA THR A 376 1.81 -4.64 25.40
C THR A 376 0.80 -4.23 26.48
N ALA A 377 -0.23 -3.47 26.12
CA ALA A 377 -1.39 -3.16 26.97
C ALA A 377 -2.39 -4.33 27.10
N ALA A 378 -2.29 -5.34 26.22
CA ALA A 378 -3.19 -6.48 26.13
C ALA A 378 -4.65 -6.11 25.84
N ASN A 379 -4.84 -5.21 24.87
CA ASN A 379 -6.17 -4.90 24.33
C ASN A 379 -6.86 -6.17 23.84
N GLY A 380 -8.10 -6.38 24.30
CA GLY A 380 -8.93 -7.51 23.86
C GLY A 380 -8.47 -8.91 24.27
N ALA A 381 -7.36 -9.06 25.01
CA ALA A 381 -6.79 -10.38 25.31
C ALA A 381 -7.78 -11.27 26.08
N GLY A 382 -8.53 -10.72 27.03
CA GLY A 382 -9.55 -11.43 27.80
C GLY A 382 -10.95 -11.40 27.20
N SER A 383 -11.12 -10.90 25.96
CA SER A 383 -12.43 -10.75 25.36
C SER A 383 -13.04 -12.07 24.95
N LYS A 384 -14.35 -12.18 25.17
CA LYS A 384 -15.13 -13.33 24.70
C LYS A 384 -15.21 -13.32 23.17
N PRO A 385 -15.30 -14.50 22.52
CA PRO A 385 -15.57 -14.57 21.09
C PRO A 385 -16.77 -13.69 20.72
N ASN A 386 -16.64 -12.92 19.64
CA ASN A 386 -17.64 -11.97 19.12
C ASN A 386 -17.99 -10.77 20.02
N ASN A 387 -17.28 -10.51 21.12
CA ASN A 387 -17.47 -9.27 21.88
C ASN A 387 -16.52 -8.17 21.38
N LEU A 388 -16.85 -7.57 20.24
CA LEU A 388 -15.98 -6.59 19.59
C LEU A 388 -15.75 -5.34 20.45
N LEU A 389 -16.75 -4.89 21.22
CA LEU A 389 -16.60 -3.75 22.14
C LEU A 389 -15.47 -3.95 23.15
N ASP A 390 -15.32 -5.17 23.66
CA ASP A 390 -14.37 -5.44 24.73
C ASP A 390 -12.91 -5.47 24.24
N VAL A 391 -12.66 -5.32 22.94
CA VAL A 391 -11.32 -5.13 22.36
C VAL A 391 -10.66 -3.84 22.84
N ILE A 392 -11.43 -2.77 23.08
CA ILE A 392 -10.88 -1.52 23.65
C ILE A 392 -10.44 -1.68 25.11
N THR A 393 -10.88 -2.75 25.78
CA THR A 393 -10.48 -3.04 27.16
C THR A 393 -9.01 -3.46 27.19
N GLU A 394 -8.21 -2.72 27.94
CA GLU A 394 -6.81 -3.01 28.21
C GLU A 394 -6.69 -4.04 29.36
N TYR A 395 -6.52 -5.31 29.03
CA TYR A 395 -6.37 -6.42 29.99
C TYR A 395 -4.94 -6.47 30.55
N ARG A 396 -4.49 -5.40 31.19
CA ARG A 396 -3.11 -5.21 31.67
C ARG A 396 -2.56 -6.41 32.46
N GLY A 397 -3.39 -7.08 33.26
CA GLY A 397 -3.01 -8.25 34.03
C GLY A 397 -2.73 -9.53 33.21
N LEU A 398 -3.20 -9.59 31.96
CA LEU A 398 -2.99 -10.68 30.99
C LEU A 398 -1.88 -10.38 29.98
N SER A 399 -1.21 -9.22 30.08
CA SER A 399 -0.13 -8.85 29.17
C SER A 399 1.02 -9.85 29.21
N TRP A 400 1.42 -10.34 28.03
CA TRP A 400 2.42 -11.39 27.88
C TRP A 400 3.77 -10.99 28.51
N SER A 401 4.12 -9.71 28.42
CA SER A 401 5.42 -9.17 28.86
C SER A 401 5.42 -8.61 30.29
N ILE A 402 4.26 -8.25 30.86
CA ILE A 402 4.20 -7.56 32.17
C ILE A 402 2.94 -7.82 33.02
N GLY A 403 2.00 -8.64 32.58
CA GLY A 403 0.82 -8.99 33.36
C GLY A 403 1.15 -9.91 34.54
N GLY A 404 0.45 -9.76 35.67
CA GLY A 404 0.66 -10.54 36.89
C GLY A 404 -0.62 -11.09 37.51
N ASP A 405 -1.71 -11.18 36.75
CA ASP A 405 -2.95 -11.78 37.22
C ASP A 405 -2.75 -13.27 37.55
N SER A 406 -3.43 -13.73 38.60
CA SER A 406 -3.42 -15.11 39.07
C SER A 406 -1.99 -15.67 39.27
N ASN A 407 -1.69 -16.87 38.77
CA ASN A 407 -0.40 -17.55 38.89
C ASN A 407 -0.03 -18.25 37.58
N LEU A 408 1.18 -18.81 37.49
CA LEU A 408 1.68 -19.42 36.27
C LEU A 408 0.80 -20.57 35.74
N THR A 409 0.20 -21.36 36.63
CA THR A 409 -0.65 -22.50 36.26
C THR A 409 -1.99 -22.10 35.61
N SER A 410 -2.34 -20.81 35.63
CA SER A 410 -3.57 -20.29 35.03
C SER A 410 -3.35 -19.19 34.00
N VAL A 411 -2.32 -18.35 34.18
CA VAL A 411 -2.01 -17.20 33.33
C VAL A 411 -0.51 -17.17 33.08
N THR A 412 -0.09 -17.37 31.84
CA THR A 412 1.34 -17.39 31.47
C THR A 412 1.78 -16.01 31.02
N THR A 413 2.66 -15.38 31.80
CA THR A 413 3.26 -14.08 31.52
C THR A 413 4.70 -14.06 32.04
N ILE A 414 5.55 -13.15 31.56
CA ILE A 414 6.91 -13.02 32.08
C ILE A 414 6.96 -12.82 33.60
N PRO A 415 6.13 -11.95 34.22
CA PRO A 415 6.12 -11.83 35.68
C PRO A 415 5.68 -13.11 36.39
N ASN A 416 4.68 -13.83 35.87
CA ASN A 416 4.24 -15.09 36.48
C ASN A 416 5.32 -16.17 36.42
N ILE A 417 6.12 -16.20 35.36
CA ILE A 417 7.29 -17.07 35.25
C ILE A 417 8.38 -16.64 36.25
N LEU A 418 8.71 -15.35 36.31
CA LEU A 418 9.74 -14.82 37.20
C LEU A 418 9.39 -14.98 38.69
N ARG A 419 8.11 -14.92 39.07
CA ARG A 419 7.66 -15.14 40.46
C ARG A 419 7.90 -16.57 40.96
N GLU A 420 8.04 -17.55 40.06
CA GLU A 420 8.48 -18.90 40.44
C GLU A 420 9.92 -18.94 40.95
N PHE A 421 10.73 -17.94 40.57
CA PHE A 421 12.12 -17.76 40.99
C PHE A 421 12.27 -16.72 42.11
N ASN A 422 11.51 -15.62 42.05
CA ASN A 422 11.49 -14.57 43.06
C ASN A 422 10.04 -14.14 43.39
N PRO A 423 9.45 -14.66 44.47
CA PRO A 423 8.09 -14.30 44.90
C PRO A 423 7.92 -12.82 45.28
N SER A 424 9.01 -12.08 45.54
CA SER A 424 8.99 -10.66 45.91
C SER A 424 9.10 -9.71 44.71
N LEU A 425 8.94 -10.22 43.48
CA LEU A 425 8.94 -9.41 42.26
C LEU A 425 7.89 -8.29 42.33
N VAL A 426 8.25 -7.09 41.86
CA VAL A 426 7.35 -5.94 41.70
C VAL A 426 7.39 -5.39 40.29
N GLY A 427 6.46 -4.50 39.94
CA GLY A 427 6.43 -3.77 38.67
C GLY A 427 5.33 -4.23 37.71
N PHE A 428 4.85 -5.46 37.88
CA PHE A 428 3.83 -6.06 37.02
C PHE A 428 2.46 -5.40 37.17
N SER A 429 1.68 -5.44 36.08
CA SER A 429 0.32 -4.94 36.03
C SER A 429 -0.72 -6.00 36.40
N VAL A 430 -1.87 -5.59 36.91
CA VAL A 430 -2.98 -6.49 37.31
C VAL A 430 -4.33 -5.98 36.84
N GLY A 431 -5.26 -6.86 36.52
CA GLY A 431 -6.62 -6.52 36.09
C GLY A 431 -6.67 -5.66 34.82
N LYS A 432 -7.62 -4.72 34.78
CA LYS A 432 -7.91 -3.85 33.63
C LYS A 432 -7.63 -2.39 33.97
N GLY A 433 -7.22 -1.59 32.98
CA GLY A 433 -7.11 -0.14 33.12
C GLY A 433 -6.11 0.52 32.17
N SER A 434 -6.17 1.85 32.10
CA SER A 434 -5.24 2.69 31.33
C SER A 434 -3.82 2.70 31.90
N GLU A 435 -2.87 3.26 31.16
CA GLU A 435 -1.46 3.46 31.52
C GLU A 435 -1.28 4.28 32.82
N ASP A 436 -2.25 5.11 33.15
CA ASP A 436 -2.31 5.95 34.36
C ASP A 436 -2.98 5.25 35.54
N SER A 437 -3.67 4.13 35.30
CA SER A 437 -4.35 3.41 36.36
C SER A 437 -3.34 2.83 37.36
N PRO A 438 -3.65 2.80 38.67
CA PRO A 438 -2.80 2.16 39.66
C PRO A 438 -2.50 0.68 39.33
N LYS A 439 -3.44 0.05 38.62
CA LYS A 439 -3.40 -1.33 38.15
C LYS A 439 -2.39 -1.58 37.03
N ALA A 440 -2.06 -0.57 36.21
CA ALA A 440 -1.04 -0.68 35.18
C ALA A 440 0.38 -0.68 35.76
N PHE A 441 0.59 -0.11 36.94
CA PHE A 441 1.88 0.02 37.61
C PHE A 441 3.02 0.50 36.69
N LEU A 442 3.97 -0.37 36.29
CA LEU A 442 5.07 -0.05 35.37
C LEU A 442 4.83 -0.49 33.91
N ASN A 443 3.63 -0.92 33.56
CA ASN A 443 3.21 -1.08 32.17
C ASN A 443 2.80 0.30 31.63
N GLN A 444 3.67 0.94 30.84
CA GLN A 444 3.42 2.26 30.26
C GLN A 444 3.08 2.22 28.78
N ALA A 445 2.73 1.04 28.26
CA ALA A 445 2.28 0.90 26.89
C ALA A 445 0.94 1.61 26.66
N VAL A 446 0.77 2.24 25.50
CA VAL A 446 -0.39 3.06 25.15
C VAL A 446 -1.01 2.53 23.86
N PRO A 447 -2.31 2.17 23.83
CA PRO A 447 -2.96 1.74 22.60
C PRO A 447 -2.87 2.79 21.49
N GLY A 448 -2.56 2.36 20.26
CA GLY A 448 -2.34 3.24 19.11
C GLY A 448 -1.01 4.01 19.11
N ALA A 449 -0.10 3.75 20.07
CA ALA A 449 1.22 4.37 20.07
C ALA A 449 2.09 3.87 18.91
N ASN A 450 2.89 4.76 18.34
CA ASN A 450 3.94 4.42 17.38
C ASN A 450 5.32 4.73 17.95
N ALA A 451 6.39 4.54 17.19
CA ALA A 451 7.75 4.74 17.69
C ALA A 451 8.01 6.17 18.22
N HIS A 452 7.27 7.19 17.75
CA HIS A 452 7.36 8.58 18.22
C HIS A 452 7.00 8.74 19.70
N ASP A 453 6.06 7.94 20.19
CA ASP A 453 5.52 8.04 21.54
C ASP A 453 6.46 7.43 22.60
N MET A 454 7.39 6.58 22.18
CA MET A 454 8.22 5.75 23.04
C MET A 454 9.14 6.52 23.99
N PRO A 455 9.81 7.62 23.57
CA PRO A 455 10.63 8.43 24.48
C PRO A 455 9.84 8.97 25.67
N GLU A 456 8.58 9.35 25.46
CA GLU A 456 7.73 9.84 26.55
C GLU A 456 7.31 8.72 27.50
N GLN A 457 6.93 7.55 26.96
CA GLN A 457 6.63 6.39 27.82
C GLN A 457 7.84 6.02 28.70
N ALA A 458 9.07 6.10 28.16
CA ALA A 458 10.29 5.83 28.92
C ALA A 458 10.51 6.85 30.05
N ARG A 459 10.29 8.14 29.79
CA ARG A 459 10.41 9.19 30.83
C ARG A 459 9.40 8.99 31.96
N VAL A 460 8.13 8.71 31.63
CA VAL A 460 7.10 8.43 32.64
C VAL A 460 7.45 7.18 33.45
N LEU A 461 7.88 6.10 32.78
CA LEU A 461 8.30 4.87 33.44
C LEU A 461 9.44 5.13 34.45
N ILE A 462 10.46 5.90 34.05
CA ILE A 462 11.58 6.27 34.92
C ILE A 462 11.09 7.03 36.16
N GLN A 463 10.19 8.00 35.98
CA GLN A 463 9.64 8.76 37.10
C GLN A 463 8.84 7.86 38.06
N LYS A 464 8.02 6.94 37.53
CA LYS A 464 7.29 5.98 38.37
C LYS A 464 8.24 5.09 39.17
N MET A 465 9.31 4.58 38.56
CA MET A 465 10.29 3.76 39.28
C MET A 465 11.07 4.55 40.35
N LYS A 466 11.39 5.82 40.11
CA LYS A 466 12.08 6.68 41.09
C LYS A 466 11.21 7.05 42.30
N ASN A 467 9.89 7.12 42.10
CA ASN A 467 8.94 7.58 43.12
C ASN A 467 8.29 6.45 43.95
N ASP A 468 8.47 5.19 43.57
CA ASP A 468 7.88 4.06 44.29
C ASP A 468 8.84 3.51 45.35
N SER A 469 8.43 3.57 46.63
CA SER A 469 9.26 3.14 47.76
C SER A 469 9.52 1.64 47.82
N ARG A 470 8.82 0.82 47.04
CA ARG A 470 9.07 -0.63 46.93
C ARG A 470 10.24 -0.96 46.02
N ILE A 471 10.74 0.02 45.26
CA ILE A 471 11.81 -0.14 44.28
C ILE A 471 13.06 0.57 44.80
N ASP A 472 14.12 -0.17 45.08
CA ASP A 472 15.45 0.44 45.21
C ASP A 472 15.94 0.76 43.79
N TYR A 473 15.64 1.97 43.32
CA TYR A 473 15.92 2.40 41.96
C TYR A 473 17.39 2.20 41.58
N GLN A 474 18.33 2.35 42.51
CA GLN A 474 19.77 2.24 42.23
C GLN A 474 20.26 0.80 42.25
N ASN A 475 19.74 -0.03 43.15
CA ASN A 475 20.32 -1.35 43.43
C ASN A 475 19.52 -2.55 42.91
N ASP A 476 18.23 -2.38 42.64
CA ASP A 476 17.39 -3.48 42.17
C ASP A 476 17.61 -3.76 40.67
N TRP A 477 17.71 -5.04 40.30
CA TRP A 477 17.78 -5.46 38.90
C TRP A 477 16.40 -5.40 38.24
N LYS A 478 16.38 -4.77 37.05
CA LYS A 478 15.18 -4.48 36.28
C LYS A 478 15.21 -5.25 34.95
N VAL A 479 14.10 -5.87 34.58
CA VAL A 479 13.84 -6.32 33.21
C VAL A 479 12.82 -5.39 32.57
N ILE A 480 13.19 -4.75 31.47
CA ILE A 480 12.31 -3.81 30.75
C ILE A 480 12.03 -4.39 29.38
N THR A 481 10.77 -4.63 29.04
CA THR A 481 10.37 -5.13 27.71
C THR A 481 9.83 -3.99 26.85
N LEU A 482 10.39 -3.85 25.65
CA LEU A 482 10.04 -2.80 24.69
C LEU A 482 9.55 -3.48 23.40
N PHE A 483 8.31 -3.19 22.99
CA PHE A 483 7.71 -3.72 21.77
C PHE A 483 6.85 -2.66 21.08
N ILE A 484 7.24 -2.26 19.87
CA ILE A 484 6.62 -1.19 19.09
C ILE A 484 6.85 -1.43 17.58
N GLY A 485 6.14 -0.71 16.72
CA GLY A 485 6.33 -0.75 15.26
C GLY A 485 5.12 -1.27 14.48
N GLY A 486 4.15 -1.89 15.15
CA GLY A 486 2.92 -2.38 14.50
C GLY A 486 2.08 -1.24 13.92
N ASN A 487 1.80 -0.20 14.74
CA ASN A 487 1.07 0.98 14.27
C ASN A 487 1.87 1.77 13.21
N ASP A 488 3.19 1.83 13.34
CA ASP A 488 4.04 2.46 12.32
C ASP A 488 3.90 1.78 10.94
N LEU A 489 3.77 0.44 10.92
CA LEU A 489 3.44 -0.30 9.70
C LEU A 489 1.99 -0.10 9.26
N CYS A 490 1.05 -0.02 10.19
CA CYS A 490 -0.35 0.25 9.85
C CYS A 490 -0.56 1.60 9.16
N ASP A 491 0.35 2.55 9.40
CA ASP A 491 0.30 3.92 8.86
C ASP A 491 1.35 4.18 7.77
N HIS A 492 2.20 3.21 7.39
CA HIS A 492 3.38 3.43 6.53
C HIS A 492 3.07 4.12 5.19
N CYS A 493 1.89 3.85 4.65
CA CYS A 493 1.46 4.35 3.36
C CYS A 493 0.88 5.78 3.42
N SER A 494 0.55 6.28 4.62
CA SER A 494 0.05 7.65 4.82
C SER A 494 1.16 8.70 4.76
N ASP A 495 2.34 8.39 5.33
CA ASP A 495 3.56 9.20 5.23
C ASP A 495 4.80 8.31 5.26
N SER A 496 5.24 7.89 4.07
CA SER A 496 6.37 6.97 3.96
C SER A 496 7.73 7.55 4.40
N VAL A 497 7.83 8.86 4.67
CA VAL A 497 9.02 9.47 5.25
C VAL A 497 8.95 9.44 6.77
N TYR A 498 7.83 9.89 7.35
CA TYR A 498 7.62 9.86 8.80
C TYR A 498 7.73 8.44 9.35
N PHE A 499 7.16 7.47 8.64
CA PHE A 499 7.22 6.04 8.95
C PHE A 499 8.36 5.31 8.20
N SER A 500 9.42 6.00 7.79
CA SER A 500 10.58 5.32 7.22
C SER A 500 11.34 4.50 8.28
N ALA A 501 12.02 3.44 7.86
CA ALA A 501 12.80 2.59 8.75
C ALA A 501 13.85 3.39 9.54
N ALA A 502 14.52 4.36 8.92
CA ALA A 502 15.50 5.21 9.58
C ALA A 502 14.89 6.04 10.71
N ASN A 503 13.72 6.66 10.49
CA ASN A 503 13.06 7.47 11.51
C ASN A 503 12.57 6.62 12.68
N ILE A 504 12.02 5.44 12.40
CA ILE A 504 11.51 4.54 13.43
C ILE A 504 12.64 3.96 14.27
N VAL A 505 13.70 3.49 13.62
CA VAL A 505 14.90 3.00 14.30
C VAL A 505 15.56 4.14 15.10
N GLY A 506 15.59 5.37 14.58
CA GLY A 506 16.08 6.54 15.30
C GLY A 506 15.27 6.88 16.56
N ARG A 507 13.94 6.74 16.53
CA ARG A 507 13.07 6.95 17.70
C ARG A 507 13.19 5.83 18.74
N ILE A 508 13.36 4.59 18.27
CA ILE A 508 13.71 3.45 19.14
C ILE A 508 15.07 3.72 19.81
N GLN A 509 16.06 4.19 19.04
CA GLN A 509 17.36 4.59 19.57
C GLN A 509 17.23 5.71 20.62
N GLU A 510 16.47 6.77 20.37
CA GLU A 510 16.24 7.84 21.37
C GLU A 510 15.67 7.27 22.68
N THR A 511 14.74 6.33 22.59
CA THR A 511 14.14 5.68 23.75
C THR A 511 15.18 4.86 24.54
N LEU A 512 15.97 4.06 23.83
CA LEU A 512 17.03 3.26 24.44
C LEU A 512 18.16 4.12 25.01
N ASP A 513 18.50 5.25 24.39
CA ASP A 513 19.44 6.25 24.90
C ASP A 513 19.00 6.80 26.26
N ILE A 514 17.71 7.13 26.40
CA ILE A 514 17.12 7.59 27.66
C ILE A 514 17.27 6.50 28.74
N LEU A 515 16.92 5.25 28.42
CA LEU A 515 17.01 4.13 29.36
C LEU A 515 18.46 3.84 29.76
N HIS A 516 19.39 3.78 28.79
CA HIS A 516 20.81 3.53 29.03
C HIS A 516 21.43 4.62 29.89
N LYS A 517 21.05 5.89 29.67
CA LYS A 517 21.55 7.02 30.44
C LYS A 517 21.02 7.07 31.87
N GLU A 518 19.74 6.75 32.07
CA GLU A 518 19.07 7.03 33.36
C GLU A 518 18.84 5.81 34.24
N VAL A 519 18.69 4.60 33.68
CA VAL A 519 18.26 3.41 34.42
C VAL A 519 19.46 2.52 34.76
N PRO A 520 19.88 2.46 36.05
CA PRO A 520 20.92 1.54 36.46
C PRO A 520 20.36 0.12 36.59
N ARG A 521 21.25 -0.88 36.40
CA ARG A 521 20.97 -2.30 36.65
C ARG A 521 19.76 -2.81 35.85
N ALA A 522 19.85 -2.72 34.52
CA ALA A 522 18.75 -3.13 33.65
C ALA A 522 19.18 -4.09 32.53
N LEU A 523 18.34 -5.09 32.29
CA LEU A 523 18.33 -5.86 31.05
C LEU A 523 17.11 -5.41 30.25
N VAL A 524 17.34 -4.82 29.07
CA VAL A 524 16.26 -4.38 28.19
C VAL A 524 16.02 -5.44 27.12
N ASN A 525 14.82 -6.01 27.09
CA ASN A 525 14.34 -6.85 26.00
C ASN A 525 13.77 -5.94 24.91
N LEU A 526 14.44 -5.85 23.77
CA LEU A 526 13.90 -5.19 22.57
C LEU A 526 13.30 -6.27 21.66
N VAL A 527 11.98 -6.33 21.58
CA VAL A 527 11.29 -7.34 20.77
C VAL A 527 11.15 -6.83 19.34
N GLU A 528 11.62 -7.62 18.38
CA GLU A 528 11.61 -7.25 16.95
C GLU A 528 10.16 -7.14 16.44
N VAL A 529 9.86 -6.12 15.63
CA VAL A 529 8.51 -5.93 15.06
C VAL A 529 8.09 -7.17 14.26
N MET A 530 6.83 -7.56 14.41
CA MET A 530 6.31 -8.75 13.76
C MET A 530 6.21 -8.61 12.25
N TYR A 531 6.47 -9.70 11.53
CA TYR A 531 6.19 -9.76 10.09
C TYR A 531 4.67 -9.85 9.87
N MET A 532 4.06 -8.73 9.45
CA MET A 532 2.60 -8.56 9.43
C MET A 532 1.90 -9.12 8.18
N VAL A 533 2.66 -9.46 7.14
CA VAL A 533 2.08 -9.91 5.85
C VAL A 533 1.18 -11.15 5.99
N PRO A 534 1.51 -12.19 6.78
CA PRO A 534 0.64 -13.34 6.99
C PRO A 534 -0.72 -13.00 7.61
N LEU A 535 -0.84 -11.90 8.36
CA LEU A 535 -2.12 -11.49 8.98
C LEU A 535 -3.20 -11.19 7.93
N ARG A 536 -2.80 -10.86 6.69
CA ARG A 536 -3.73 -10.56 5.59
C ARG A 536 -4.64 -11.74 5.26
N GLU A 537 -4.17 -12.98 5.44
CA GLU A 537 -4.95 -14.19 5.13
C GLU A 537 -6.23 -14.30 5.96
N LEU A 538 -6.25 -13.79 7.20
CA LEU A 538 -7.47 -13.71 8.05
C LEU A 538 -8.58 -12.87 7.40
N HIS A 539 -8.21 -11.90 6.56
CA HIS A 539 -9.10 -10.91 6.00
C HIS A 539 -9.45 -11.16 4.53
N LEU A 540 -8.74 -12.10 3.88
CA LEU A 540 -9.03 -12.56 2.53
C LEU A 540 -10.07 -13.69 2.50
N ASP A 541 -10.15 -14.52 3.55
CA ASP A 541 -11.15 -15.60 3.65
C ASP A 541 -12.41 -15.15 4.41
N SER A 542 -13.46 -14.82 3.64
CA SER A 542 -14.78 -14.43 4.18
C SER A 542 -15.42 -15.47 5.13
N SER A 543 -15.03 -16.76 5.07
CA SER A 543 -15.57 -17.80 5.94
C SER A 543 -15.06 -17.73 7.38
N VAL A 544 -13.95 -17.00 7.64
CA VAL A 544 -13.39 -16.77 8.98
C VAL A 544 -14.24 -15.75 9.78
N LYS A 545 -15.05 -14.94 9.06
CA LYS A 545 -15.94 -13.90 9.63
C LYS A 545 -15.20 -12.83 10.42
N CYS A 546 -14.04 -12.40 9.94
CA CYS A 546 -13.31 -11.28 10.51
C CYS A 546 -13.91 -9.94 10.09
N PRO A 547 -13.95 -8.92 10.97
CA PRO A 547 -14.49 -7.60 10.65
C PRO A 547 -13.49 -6.80 9.80
N THR A 548 -13.27 -7.21 8.55
CA THR A 548 -12.23 -6.63 7.66
C THR A 548 -12.36 -5.13 7.47
N TRP A 549 -13.57 -4.59 7.47
CA TRP A 549 -13.77 -3.14 7.37
C TRP A 549 -13.22 -2.38 8.59
N VAL A 550 -13.24 -2.97 9.80
CA VAL A 550 -12.61 -2.38 10.99
C VAL A 550 -11.11 -2.31 10.78
N LEU A 551 -10.50 -3.40 10.31
CA LEU A 551 -9.06 -3.42 10.07
C LEU A 551 -8.64 -2.53 8.89
N ASN A 552 -9.51 -2.30 7.92
CA ASN A 552 -9.27 -1.30 6.87
C ASN A 552 -9.12 0.12 7.43
N ILE A 553 -9.72 0.42 8.59
CA ILE A 553 -9.58 1.69 9.32
C ILE A 553 -8.32 1.68 10.18
N LEU A 554 -8.06 0.57 10.90
CA LEU A 554 -6.95 0.50 11.86
C LEU A 554 -5.59 0.24 11.23
N CYS A 555 -5.54 -0.49 10.11
CA CYS A 555 -4.32 -1.00 9.51
C CYS A 555 -4.45 -1.16 7.99
N GLY A 556 -5.04 -0.16 7.33
CA GLY A 556 -5.32 -0.17 5.90
C GLY A 556 -4.09 -0.43 5.03
N CYS A 557 -2.91 0.12 5.42
CA CYS A 557 -1.66 -0.07 4.69
C CYS A 557 -1.14 -1.52 4.68
N VAL A 558 -1.68 -2.38 5.55
CA VAL A 558 -1.36 -3.81 5.61
C VAL A 558 -2.39 -4.64 4.86
N VAL A 559 -3.70 -4.42 5.08
CA VAL A 559 -4.73 -5.33 4.56
C VAL A 559 -5.34 -4.94 3.22
N LYS A 560 -5.30 -3.66 2.82
CA LYS A 560 -5.85 -3.21 1.53
C LYS A 560 -5.00 -3.60 0.31
N PRO A 561 -3.64 -3.61 0.35
CA PRO A 561 -2.84 -3.99 -0.81
C PRO A 561 -3.24 -5.35 -1.37
N LYS A 562 -3.42 -5.45 -2.69
CA LYS A 562 -3.79 -6.70 -3.37
C LYS A 562 -2.53 -7.54 -3.64
N GLU A 563 -2.74 -8.84 -3.85
CA GLU A 563 -1.64 -9.73 -4.26
C GLU A 563 -0.99 -9.25 -5.56
N GLY A 564 0.35 -9.28 -5.59
CA GLY A 564 1.14 -8.92 -6.76
C GLY A 564 1.20 -7.41 -7.09
N THR A 565 0.78 -6.52 -6.18
CA THR A 565 0.89 -5.07 -6.40
C THR A 565 2.12 -4.45 -5.75
N ARG A 566 2.55 -3.30 -6.26
CA ARG A 566 3.71 -2.55 -5.76
C ARG A 566 3.51 -2.07 -4.31
N GLU A 567 2.28 -1.80 -3.90
CA GLU A 567 1.95 -1.40 -2.53
C GLU A 567 2.24 -2.54 -1.54
N LEU A 568 1.97 -3.79 -1.94
CA LEU A 568 2.30 -4.97 -1.14
C LEU A 568 3.81 -5.20 -1.07
N GLU A 569 4.53 -5.05 -2.18
CA GLU A 569 6.00 -5.11 -2.19
C GLU A 569 6.61 -4.06 -1.26
N LYS A 570 6.11 -2.82 -1.31
CA LYS A 570 6.55 -1.73 -0.43
C LYS A 570 6.30 -2.05 1.06
N LEU A 571 5.16 -2.66 1.39
CA LEU A 571 4.87 -3.13 2.75
C LEU A 571 5.90 -4.18 3.22
N VAL A 572 6.19 -5.17 2.36
CA VAL A 572 7.17 -6.23 2.65
C VAL A 572 8.55 -5.59 2.91
N ASP A 573 9.01 -4.74 2.01
CA ASP A 573 10.30 -4.06 2.11
C ASP A 573 10.39 -3.19 3.37
N THR A 574 9.33 -2.45 3.68
CA THR A 574 9.26 -1.58 4.87
C THR A 574 9.34 -2.38 6.16
N ASN A 575 8.55 -3.46 6.28
CA ASN A 575 8.60 -4.34 7.44
C ASN A 575 10.00 -4.94 7.63
N ARG A 576 10.60 -5.47 6.55
CA ARG A 576 11.96 -6.02 6.58
C ARG A 576 13.02 -4.97 6.91
N ALA A 577 12.84 -3.72 6.49
CA ALA A 577 13.73 -2.63 6.82
C ALA A 577 13.68 -2.26 8.31
N TYR A 578 12.49 -2.26 8.95
CA TYR A 578 12.37 -2.01 10.39
C TYR A 578 13.08 -3.10 11.21
N GLN A 579 12.81 -4.37 10.85
CA GLN A 579 13.44 -5.54 11.45
C GLN A 579 14.97 -5.48 11.35
N ARG A 580 15.48 -5.18 10.15
CA ARG A 580 16.92 -5.05 9.88
C ARG A 580 17.56 -3.91 10.66
N GLY A 581 17.01 -2.69 10.59
CA GLY A 581 17.59 -1.54 11.25
C GLY A 581 17.59 -1.64 12.77
N THR A 582 16.55 -2.25 13.37
CA THR A 582 16.51 -2.53 14.81
C THR A 582 17.59 -3.53 15.22
N ARG A 583 17.84 -4.55 14.40
CA ARG A 583 18.93 -5.51 14.61
C ARG A 583 20.29 -4.85 14.49
N GLU A 584 20.54 -4.09 13.44
CA GLU A 584 21.79 -3.35 13.23
C GLU A 584 22.09 -2.39 14.39
N LEU A 585 21.06 -1.73 14.94
CA LEU A 585 21.20 -0.86 16.11
C LEU A 585 21.73 -1.63 17.33
N VAL A 586 21.13 -2.80 17.67
CA VAL A 586 21.57 -3.59 18.83
C VAL A 586 22.91 -4.28 18.55
N ASP A 587 23.07 -4.89 17.37
CA ASP A 587 24.27 -5.62 16.98
C ASP A 587 25.50 -4.71 16.77
N SER A 588 25.32 -3.38 16.78
CA SER A 588 26.43 -2.43 16.83
C SER A 588 27.20 -2.44 18.15
N GLY A 589 26.63 -3.02 19.21
CA GLY A 589 27.19 -3.02 20.57
C GLY A 589 27.09 -1.65 21.28
N TYR A 590 26.34 -0.71 20.72
CA TYR A 590 26.26 0.68 21.19
C TYR A 590 25.86 0.83 22.66
N TYR A 591 25.04 -0.09 23.20
CA TYR A 591 24.56 -0.03 24.60
C TYR A 591 25.38 -0.87 25.59
N ASP A 592 26.42 -1.57 25.13
CA ASP A 592 27.24 -2.45 25.99
C ASP A 592 28.51 -1.75 26.50
N THR A 593 28.34 -0.50 26.93
CA THR A 593 29.44 0.36 27.41
C THR A 593 29.82 0.11 28.87
N HIS A 594 28.93 -0.53 29.64
CA HIS A 594 29.14 -0.87 31.04
C HIS A 594 28.33 -2.09 31.48
N ASP A 595 28.84 -2.80 32.49
CA ASP A 595 28.32 -4.10 32.92
C ASP A 595 26.97 -4.06 33.65
N ASN A 596 26.44 -2.90 34.01
CA ASN A 596 25.16 -2.78 34.72
C ASN A 596 23.95 -2.56 33.78
N PHE A 597 24.15 -2.57 32.47
CA PHE A 597 23.07 -2.38 31.49
C PHE A 597 23.38 -3.16 30.22
N THR A 598 22.35 -3.67 29.54
CA THR A 598 22.48 -4.22 28.19
C THR A 598 21.12 -4.21 27.50
N VAL A 599 21.13 -4.12 26.18
CA VAL A 599 19.94 -4.30 25.32
C VAL A 599 20.09 -5.63 24.59
N VAL A 600 19.08 -6.49 24.69
CA VAL A 600 19.06 -7.79 24.01
C VAL A 600 17.88 -7.83 23.05
N LEU A 601 18.17 -8.02 21.76
CA LEU A 601 17.15 -8.22 20.74
C LEU A 601 16.49 -9.60 20.92
N GLN A 602 15.17 -9.64 20.87
CA GLN A 602 14.36 -10.87 20.96
C GLN A 602 13.61 -11.09 19.64
N PRO A 603 14.14 -11.88 18.69
CA PRO A 603 13.64 -11.97 17.33
C PRO A 603 12.50 -12.97 17.11
N PHE A 604 11.84 -13.46 18.14
CA PHE A 604 10.84 -14.55 18.01
C PHE A 604 9.61 -14.22 17.15
N PHE A 605 9.44 -12.95 16.76
CA PHE A 605 8.43 -12.46 15.83
C PHE A 605 8.94 -12.09 14.43
N ARG A 606 10.23 -12.31 14.17
CA ARG A 606 10.84 -11.95 12.89
C ARG A 606 10.15 -12.65 11.72
N GLU A 607 9.86 -13.94 11.90
CA GLU A 607 8.95 -14.67 11.03
C GLU A 607 7.71 -15.08 11.83
N VAL A 608 6.54 -14.84 11.25
CA VAL A 608 5.25 -15.22 11.82
C VAL A 608 4.65 -16.33 10.97
N VAL A 609 4.25 -17.42 11.62
CA VAL A 609 3.45 -18.48 11.00
C VAL A 609 2.02 -18.31 11.47
N LEU A 610 1.09 -18.13 10.53
CA LEU A 610 -0.33 -17.99 10.86
C LEU A 610 -0.88 -19.35 11.33
N PRO A 611 -1.47 -19.45 12.53
CA PRO A 611 -2.08 -20.69 12.99
C PRO A 611 -3.27 -21.08 12.11
N LEU A 612 -3.34 -22.35 11.70
CA LEU A 612 -4.41 -22.89 10.86
C LEU A 612 -5.16 -24.01 11.59
N LEU A 613 -6.46 -24.10 11.32
CA LEU A 613 -7.30 -25.24 11.68
C LEU A 613 -6.98 -26.46 10.81
N GLU A 614 -7.48 -27.65 11.17
CA GLU A 614 -7.30 -28.88 10.39
C GLU A 614 -7.83 -28.77 8.95
N ASP A 615 -8.81 -27.91 8.71
CA ASP A 615 -9.39 -27.64 7.39
C ASP A 615 -8.59 -26.62 6.55
N GLY A 616 -7.47 -26.12 7.08
CA GLY A 616 -6.56 -25.18 6.43
C GLY A 616 -6.94 -23.71 6.58
N ARG A 617 -8.06 -23.38 7.25
CA ARG A 617 -8.45 -21.98 7.49
C ARG A 617 -7.70 -21.38 8.68
N PRO A 618 -7.48 -20.05 8.72
CA PRO A 618 -6.91 -19.38 9.89
C PRO A 618 -7.67 -19.68 11.18
N ASP A 619 -6.94 -20.05 12.24
CA ASP A 619 -7.51 -20.30 13.57
C ASP A 619 -7.73 -18.98 14.32
N ARG A 620 -8.98 -18.50 14.26
CA ARG A 620 -9.43 -17.27 14.93
C ARG A 620 -9.26 -17.30 16.46
N SER A 621 -9.07 -18.46 17.09
CA SER A 621 -8.91 -18.55 18.56
C SER A 621 -7.63 -17.88 19.10
N PHE A 622 -6.65 -17.60 18.24
CA PHE A 622 -5.43 -16.87 18.59
C PHE A 622 -5.61 -15.34 18.60
N PHE A 623 -6.75 -14.84 18.10
CA PHE A 623 -7.02 -13.42 17.95
C PHE A 623 -8.21 -13.00 18.83
N SER A 624 -8.24 -11.72 19.22
CA SER A 624 -9.44 -11.12 19.79
C SER A 624 -10.53 -10.95 18.73
N PRO A 625 -11.76 -10.53 19.12
CA PRO A 625 -12.90 -10.47 18.19
C PRO A 625 -12.70 -9.64 16.92
N ASP A 626 -11.77 -8.67 16.93
CA ASP A 626 -11.39 -7.82 15.80
C ASP A 626 -10.51 -8.53 14.75
N CYS A 627 -10.04 -9.76 15.02
CA CYS A 627 -9.07 -10.49 14.20
C CYS A 627 -7.73 -9.78 13.98
N PHE A 628 -7.34 -8.88 14.90
CA PHE A 628 -6.09 -8.15 14.78
C PHE A 628 -5.29 -8.19 16.08
N HIS A 629 -5.88 -7.76 17.20
CA HIS A 629 -5.26 -7.95 18.49
C HIS A 629 -5.27 -9.44 18.88
N LEU A 630 -4.40 -9.79 19.83
CA LEU A 630 -4.11 -11.18 20.17
C LEU A 630 -4.94 -11.61 21.38
N SER A 631 -5.46 -12.85 21.33
CA SER A 631 -6.22 -13.41 22.45
C SER A 631 -5.30 -13.79 23.62
N GLN A 632 -5.88 -14.12 24.78
CA GLN A 632 -5.13 -14.64 25.92
C GLN A 632 -4.29 -15.87 25.55
N LYS A 633 -4.78 -16.73 24.64
CA LYS A 633 -4.04 -17.91 24.14
C LYS A 633 -2.74 -17.50 23.46
N ALA A 634 -2.80 -16.52 22.55
CA ALA A 634 -1.61 -16.01 21.86
C ALA A 634 -0.68 -15.26 22.83
N HIS A 635 -1.21 -14.45 23.74
CA HIS A 635 -0.44 -13.79 24.80
C HIS A 635 0.35 -14.80 25.66
N SER A 636 -0.27 -15.92 26.06
CA SER A 636 0.42 -16.98 26.80
C SER A 636 1.60 -17.55 26.00
N LEU A 637 1.42 -17.80 24.70
CA LEU A 637 2.48 -18.34 23.84
C LEU A 637 3.59 -17.31 23.57
N MET A 638 3.27 -16.03 23.44
CA MET A 638 4.25 -14.94 23.35
C MET A 638 5.12 -14.86 24.61
N ALA A 639 4.52 -15.01 25.80
CA ALA A 639 5.27 -15.03 27.05
C ALA A 639 6.25 -16.21 27.10
N ARG A 640 5.83 -17.40 26.63
CA ARG A 640 6.70 -18.58 26.53
C ARG A 640 7.82 -18.37 25.51
N ALA A 641 7.51 -17.80 24.35
CA ALA A 641 8.50 -17.50 23.32
C ALA A 641 9.54 -16.50 23.83
N LEU A 642 9.12 -15.37 24.40
CA LEU A 642 10.04 -14.41 24.99
C LEU A 642 10.89 -15.02 26.10
N TRP A 643 10.30 -15.79 27.01
CA TRP A 643 11.05 -16.45 28.08
C TRP A 643 12.13 -17.39 27.52
N ASN A 644 11.77 -18.25 26.58
CA ASN A 644 12.73 -19.17 25.95
C ASN A 644 13.83 -18.39 25.22
N ASN A 645 13.47 -17.34 24.49
CA ASN A 645 14.41 -16.49 23.77
C ASN A 645 15.40 -15.79 24.73
N MET A 646 14.95 -15.37 25.92
CA MET A 646 15.82 -14.83 26.98
C MET A 646 16.85 -15.83 27.52
N LEU A 647 16.62 -17.14 27.34
CA LEU A 647 17.53 -18.22 27.74
C LEU A 647 18.42 -18.74 26.59
N GLU A 648 18.10 -18.38 25.35
CA GLU A 648 18.83 -18.74 24.14
C GLU A 648 20.05 -17.82 23.90
N PRO A 649 21.22 -18.36 23.53
CA PRO A 649 22.43 -17.58 23.29
C PRO A 649 22.22 -16.49 22.23
N VAL A 650 22.75 -15.29 22.46
CA VAL A 650 22.79 -14.22 21.46
C VAL A 650 23.54 -14.70 20.21
N GLY A 651 22.97 -14.44 19.03
CA GLY A 651 23.44 -14.97 17.75
C GLY A 651 22.85 -16.34 17.36
N ASN A 652 22.19 -17.04 18.29
CA ASN A 652 21.49 -18.30 18.04
C ASN A 652 20.11 -18.34 18.72
N LYS A 653 19.41 -17.21 18.64
CA LYS A 653 18.04 -17.05 19.13
C LYS A 653 17.05 -17.53 18.07
N THR A 654 16.00 -18.22 18.49
CA THR A 654 14.90 -18.64 17.64
C THR A 654 14.17 -17.41 17.10
N SER A 655 13.99 -17.35 15.78
CA SER A 655 13.35 -16.23 15.07
C SER A 655 11.96 -16.57 14.49
N THR A 656 11.53 -17.81 14.66
CA THR A 656 10.29 -18.36 14.11
C THR A 656 9.75 -19.38 15.09
N TYR A 657 8.49 -19.24 15.50
CA TYR A 657 7.79 -20.24 16.28
C TYR A 657 6.53 -20.69 15.56
N ASP A 658 6.31 -22.00 15.53
CA ASP A 658 5.00 -22.57 15.23
C ASP A 658 4.19 -22.62 16.53
N PHE A 659 3.31 -21.65 16.71
CA PHE A 659 2.46 -21.55 17.89
C PHE A 659 1.36 -22.63 17.93
N SER A 660 1.09 -23.31 16.82
CA SER A 660 0.12 -24.41 16.74
C SER A 660 0.68 -25.72 17.30
N ALA A 661 2.00 -25.92 17.20
CA ALA A 661 2.68 -27.13 17.70
C ALA A 661 2.77 -27.20 19.24
N GLY A 662 2.38 -26.11 19.93
CA GLY A 662 2.56 -25.96 21.37
C GLY A 662 3.99 -25.59 21.75
N LEU A 663 4.13 -24.71 22.74
CA LEU A 663 5.42 -24.23 23.22
C LEU A 663 5.54 -24.48 24.73
N SER A 664 6.62 -25.13 25.17
CA SER A 664 6.90 -25.41 26.59
C SER A 664 7.94 -24.44 27.16
N LEU A 665 7.87 -24.14 28.45
CA LEU A 665 8.83 -23.28 29.13
C LEU A 665 10.16 -24.02 29.37
N GLN A 666 11.26 -23.39 28.96
CA GLN A 666 12.60 -23.89 29.22
C GLN A 666 13.12 -23.46 30.60
N CYS A 667 14.10 -24.20 31.10
CA CYS A 667 14.78 -23.93 32.36
C CYS A 667 16.23 -23.50 32.13
N PRO A 668 16.76 -22.55 32.92
CA PRO A 668 18.19 -22.26 32.90
C PRO A 668 18.99 -23.52 33.24
N SER A 669 20.00 -23.83 32.41
CA SER A 669 20.90 -24.96 32.64
C SER A 669 21.85 -24.70 33.82
N GLU A 670 22.35 -25.75 34.47
CA GLU A 670 23.34 -25.61 35.55
C GLU A 670 24.65 -24.95 35.08
N SER A 671 25.08 -25.23 33.84
CA SER A 671 26.29 -24.65 33.24
C SER A 671 26.11 -23.21 32.77
N SER A 672 24.87 -22.76 32.61
CA SER A 672 24.52 -21.39 32.23
C SER A 672 23.20 -20.96 32.90
N PRO A 673 23.23 -20.63 34.20
CA PRO A 673 22.04 -20.28 34.98
C PRO A 673 21.58 -18.83 34.74
N TYR A 674 22.16 -18.14 33.75
CA TYR A 674 21.99 -16.71 33.52
C TYR A 674 21.01 -16.42 32.38
N LEU A 675 20.36 -15.25 32.44
CA LEU A 675 19.72 -14.65 31.27
C LEU A 675 20.78 -14.31 30.22
N ARG A 676 20.49 -14.61 28.95
CA ARG A 676 21.48 -14.54 27.88
C ARG A 676 21.70 -13.11 27.40
N THR A 677 22.97 -12.73 27.38
CA THR A 677 23.51 -11.45 26.91
C THR A 677 24.65 -11.73 25.94
N TYR A 678 25.16 -10.73 25.23
CA TYR A 678 26.25 -10.95 24.27
C TYR A 678 27.47 -11.60 24.94
N ARG A 679 27.87 -11.12 26.12
CA ARG A 679 29.07 -11.57 26.83
C ARG A 679 28.98 -13.02 27.29
N ASN A 680 27.88 -13.41 27.94
CA ASN A 680 27.70 -14.79 28.42
C ASN A 680 27.22 -15.77 27.32
N SER A 681 27.03 -15.27 26.09
CA SER A 681 26.81 -16.07 24.88
C SER A 681 28.09 -16.25 24.06
N ASN A 682 29.20 -15.64 24.48
CA ASN A 682 30.43 -15.51 23.67
C ASN A 682 30.17 -14.93 22.28
N HIS A 683 29.19 -14.04 22.17
CA HIS A 683 28.83 -13.36 20.94
C HIS A 683 29.73 -12.15 20.77
N THR A 684 30.43 -12.10 19.64
CA THR A 684 31.17 -10.90 19.23
C THR A 684 30.29 -10.16 18.24
N TYR A 685 29.90 -8.93 18.58
CA TYR A 685 29.24 -8.06 17.62
C TYR A 685 30.06 -7.99 16.35
N SER A 686 29.38 -8.05 15.20
CA SER A 686 30.01 -7.67 13.94
C SER A 686 30.42 -6.23 14.15
N GLY A 687 31.72 -6.00 14.44
CA GLY A 687 32.20 -4.67 14.80
C GLY A 687 31.68 -3.64 13.80
N PRO A 688 31.48 -2.37 14.22
CA PRO A 688 30.96 -1.35 13.31
C PRO A 688 31.74 -1.45 12.01
N VAL A 689 31.03 -1.54 10.87
CA VAL A 689 31.65 -1.47 9.54
C VAL A 689 32.67 -0.34 9.64
N PRO A 690 33.98 -0.60 9.42
CA PRO A 690 35.01 0.41 9.57
C PRO A 690 34.50 1.67 8.90
N THR A 691 34.54 2.79 9.63
CA THR A 691 34.11 4.07 9.03
C THR A 691 34.86 4.16 7.71
N PRO A 692 34.15 4.17 6.56
CA PRO A 692 34.83 4.18 5.29
C PRO A 692 35.86 5.30 5.33
N PRO A 693 37.09 5.08 4.84
CA PRO A 693 38.07 6.16 4.77
C PRO A 693 37.38 7.40 4.17
N PRO A 694 37.70 8.61 4.67
CA PRO A 694 37.04 9.83 4.21
C PRO A 694 36.96 9.83 2.70
N VAL A 695 35.74 9.95 2.16
CA VAL A 695 35.52 9.88 0.72
C VAL A 695 36.34 10.99 0.08
N THR A 696 37.41 10.62 -0.63
CA THR A 696 38.34 11.59 -1.24
C THR A 696 37.86 12.07 -2.60
N ASN A 697 36.93 11.36 -3.23
CA ASN A 697 36.38 11.62 -4.56
C ASN A 697 35.05 10.88 -4.75
N TRP A 698 34.32 11.22 -5.82
CA TRP A 698 33.00 10.65 -6.12
C TRP A 698 33.05 9.72 -7.34
N GLY A 699 34.12 8.94 -7.45
CA GLY A 699 34.30 7.95 -8.49
C GLY A 699 33.68 6.59 -8.17
N SER A 700 33.70 5.69 -9.15
CA SER A 700 33.13 4.34 -9.06
C SER A 700 34.13 3.29 -9.53
N ASP A 701 33.98 2.09 -8.99
CA ASP A 701 34.77 0.92 -9.37
C ASP A 701 34.07 0.21 -10.54
N PHE A 702 34.86 -0.25 -11.51
CA PHE A 702 34.35 -0.85 -12.74
C PHE A 702 34.70 -2.33 -12.80
N SER A 703 33.69 -3.20 -12.87
CA SER A 703 33.83 -4.66 -12.77
C SER A 703 33.28 -5.41 -14.00
N CYS A 704 32.86 -4.72 -15.06
CA CYS A 704 32.26 -5.38 -16.21
C CYS A 704 33.28 -6.15 -17.04
N GLU A 705 32.98 -7.42 -17.34
CA GLU A 705 33.86 -8.30 -18.11
C GLU A 705 33.71 -8.11 -19.63
N ASP A 706 32.47 -8.09 -20.15
CA ASP A 706 32.23 -7.90 -21.59
C ASP A 706 32.09 -6.42 -21.93
N THR A 707 33.23 -5.81 -22.27
CA THR A 707 33.32 -4.41 -22.68
C THR A 707 33.47 -4.24 -24.19
N THR A 708 33.42 -5.34 -24.96
CA THR A 708 33.75 -5.30 -26.38
C THR A 708 32.68 -4.58 -27.21
N PRO A 709 33.06 -3.68 -28.13
CA PRO A 709 32.11 -3.08 -29.08
C PRO A 709 31.50 -4.15 -29.99
N SER A 710 30.42 -3.81 -30.68
CA SER A 710 29.82 -4.74 -31.65
C SER A 710 30.83 -5.09 -32.75
N PRO A 711 30.82 -6.35 -33.26
CA PRO A 711 31.73 -6.77 -34.34
C PRO A 711 31.65 -5.91 -35.60
N THR A 712 30.48 -5.32 -35.86
CA THR A 712 30.24 -4.34 -36.90
C THR A 712 29.43 -3.19 -36.33
N ILE A 713 29.64 -1.97 -36.82
CA ILE A 713 28.83 -0.81 -36.42
C ILE A 713 27.35 -1.13 -36.66
N PRO A 714 26.50 -1.14 -35.62
CA PRO A 714 25.12 -1.54 -35.78
C PRO A 714 24.36 -0.53 -36.65
N THR A 715 23.41 -1.02 -37.44
CA THR A 715 22.51 -0.17 -38.23
C THR A 715 21.22 0.16 -37.49
N SER A 716 20.89 -0.61 -36.44
CA SER A 716 19.69 -0.47 -35.61
C SER A 716 20.05 -0.05 -34.20
N VAL A 717 19.33 0.93 -33.66
CA VAL A 717 19.46 1.43 -32.29
C VAL A 717 19.10 0.35 -31.27
N HIS A 718 18.26 -0.60 -31.65
CA HIS A 718 17.83 -1.73 -30.83
C HIS A 718 18.92 -2.78 -30.63
N ARG A 719 20.04 -2.67 -31.35
CA ARG A 719 21.22 -3.53 -31.22
C ARG A 719 22.48 -2.75 -30.80
N LEU A 720 22.28 -1.57 -30.23
CA LEU A 720 23.36 -0.69 -29.81
C LEU A 720 23.98 -1.20 -28.50
N ARG A 721 25.26 -1.57 -28.52
CA ARG A 721 26.04 -1.84 -27.31
C ARG A 721 26.65 -0.55 -26.79
N PRO A 722 27.01 -0.46 -25.49
CA PRO A 722 27.69 0.71 -24.96
C PRO A 722 28.98 1.08 -25.72
N GLY A 723 29.73 0.07 -26.19
CA GLY A 723 30.95 0.27 -26.98
C GLY A 723 30.74 0.87 -28.37
N ASP A 724 29.51 0.86 -28.89
CA ASP A 724 29.19 1.38 -30.22
C ASP A 724 28.94 2.90 -30.22
N ILE A 725 28.68 3.48 -29.05
CA ILE A 725 28.46 4.93 -28.90
C ILE A 725 29.79 5.65 -29.16
N ARG A 726 29.77 6.58 -30.11
CA ARG A 726 30.95 7.37 -30.48
C ARG A 726 30.86 8.82 -29.99
N VAL A 727 29.66 9.38 -29.98
CA VAL A 727 29.42 10.80 -29.64
C VAL A 727 28.40 10.89 -28.52
N VAL A 728 28.69 11.68 -27.49
CA VAL A 728 27.76 12.05 -26.43
C VAL A 728 27.42 13.54 -26.52
N ALA A 729 26.18 13.88 -26.22
CA ALA A 729 25.69 15.25 -26.16
C ALA A 729 24.62 15.39 -25.07
N SER A 730 24.38 16.62 -24.64
CA SER A 730 23.32 16.89 -23.67
C SER A 730 22.59 18.20 -23.94
N LEU A 731 21.30 18.18 -23.59
CA LEU A 731 20.36 19.28 -23.66
C LEU A 731 19.75 19.48 -22.26
N GLY A 732 19.46 20.72 -21.86
CA GLY A 732 18.80 20.95 -20.58
C GLY A 732 19.10 22.30 -19.95
N ASP A 733 19.03 22.32 -18.62
CA ASP A 733 19.13 23.51 -17.80
C ASP A 733 20.41 23.59 -16.95
N SER A 734 20.35 24.27 -15.79
CA SER A 734 21.46 24.45 -14.85
C SER A 734 21.99 23.14 -14.28
N ILE A 735 21.15 22.12 -14.08
CA ILE A 735 21.59 20.82 -13.59
C ILE A 735 22.49 20.17 -14.64
N THR A 736 22.06 20.13 -15.90
CA THR A 736 22.87 19.57 -17.00
C THR A 736 24.14 20.40 -17.28
N ALA A 737 24.14 21.70 -16.97
CA ALA A 737 25.33 22.55 -17.03
C ALA A 737 26.31 22.34 -15.85
N GLY A 738 25.94 21.59 -14.80
CA GLY A 738 26.77 21.41 -13.60
C GLY A 738 26.86 22.67 -12.73
N PHE A 739 25.79 23.48 -12.69
CA PHE A 739 25.74 24.71 -11.91
C PHE A 739 25.98 24.43 -10.43
N GLY A 740 27.03 25.02 -9.86
CA GLY A 740 27.35 24.90 -8.45
C GLY A 740 27.84 23.52 -8.00
N ALA A 741 28.08 22.55 -8.89
CA ALA A 741 28.38 21.17 -8.48
C ALA A 741 29.58 21.07 -7.51
N LYS A 742 30.63 21.87 -7.73
CA LYS A 742 31.83 21.92 -6.86
C LYS A 742 31.88 23.13 -5.93
N ALA A 743 30.77 23.85 -5.77
CA ALA A 743 30.76 25.08 -4.98
C ALA A 743 30.95 24.77 -3.49
N ARG A 744 31.92 25.43 -2.86
CA ARG A 744 32.16 25.34 -1.40
C ARG A 744 31.60 26.53 -0.63
N ASN A 745 31.18 27.57 -1.35
CA ASN A 745 30.57 28.78 -0.81
C ASN A 745 29.74 29.48 -1.89
N LEU A 746 28.92 30.46 -1.47
CA LEU A 746 28.02 31.19 -2.37
C LEU A 746 28.70 31.95 -3.49
N LEU A 747 29.96 32.38 -3.32
CA LEU A 747 30.70 33.07 -4.39
C LEU A 747 31.02 32.13 -5.57
N GLN A 748 31.16 30.84 -5.27
CA GLN A 748 31.43 29.80 -6.28
C GLN A 748 30.16 29.22 -6.90
N LEU A 749 28.98 29.52 -6.36
CA LEU A 749 27.71 28.95 -6.82
C LEU A 749 27.46 29.21 -8.32
N THR A 750 27.84 30.39 -8.81
CA THR A 750 27.64 30.78 -10.23
C THR A 750 28.60 30.11 -11.22
N ASN A 751 29.43 29.17 -10.76
CA ASN A 751 30.27 28.37 -11.63
C ASN A 751 29.46 27.23 -12.26
N GLU A 752 29.64 27.02 -13.56
CA GLU A 752 29.12 25.85 -14.29
C GLU A 752 30.24 24.83 -14.45
N GLU A 753 30.27 23.83 -13.58
CA GLU A 753 31.27 22.78 -13.50
C GLU A 753 30.94 21.65 -14.48
N ARG A 754 30.81 22.00 -15.77
CA ARG A 754 30.37 21.11 -16.85
C ARG A 754 31.16 19.81 -16.92
N GLY A 755 32.45 19.83 -16.57
CA GLY A 755 33.33 18.66 -16.52
C GLY A 755 32.90 17.55 -15.56
N VAL A 756 32.07 17.83 -14.54
CA VAL A 756 31.51 16.84 -13.61
C VAL A 756 30.00 16.69 -13.71
N SER A 757 29.39 17.24 -14.76
CA SER A 757 27.95 17.07 -15.00
C SER A 757 27.64 15.59 -15.24
N TRP A 758 26.68 15.08 -14.46
CA TRP A 758 26.25 13.68 -14.43
C TRP A 758 26.16 12.97 -15.79
N CYS A 759 25.56 13.59 -16.81
CA CYS A 759 25.30 12.95 -18.10
C CYS A 759 26.30 13.27 -19.21
N ILE A 760 27.21 14.24 -19.03
CA ILE A 760 28.05 14.76 -20.13
C ILE A 760 29.46 15.20 -19.71
N GLY A 761 29.80 15.21 -18.42
CA GLY A 761 31.12 15.55 -17.93
C GLY A 761 32.15 14.45 -18.21
N GLY A 762 33.42 14.81 -18.41
CA GLY A 762 34.52 13.85 -18.56
C GLY A 762 35.83 14.34 -17.95
N ASP A 763 35.74 15.04 -16.81
CA ASP A 763 36.89 15.30 -15.96
C ASP A 763 37.41 13.99 -15.36
N GLN A 764 38.74 13.87 -15.27
CA GLN A 764 39.44 12.74 -14.66
C GLN A 764 38.99 11.37 -15.24
N SER A 765 39.23 10.30 -14.49
CA SER A 765 38.82 8.93 -14.81
C SER A 765 37.66 8.49 -13.91
N LEU A 766 37.00 7.39 -14.29
CA LEU A 766 35.82 6.86 -13.60
C LEU A 766 36.06 6.58 -12.11
N ASP A 767 37.25 6.10 -11.74
CA ASP A 767 37.63 5.82 -10.36
C ASP A 767 37.66 7.08 -9.46
N THR A 768 37.66 8.27 -10.07
CA THR A 768 37.67 9.56 -9.36
C THR A 768 36.42 10.41 -9.58
N VAL A 769 35.84 10.39 -10.79
CA VAL A 769 34.65 11.20 -11.14
C VAL A 769 33.68 10.32 -11.94
N THR A 770 32.54 10.01 -11.35
CA THR A 770 31.50 9.25 -12.03
C THR A 770 30.59 10.15 -12.84
N THR A 771 30.59 9.92 -14.15
CA THR A 771 29.73 10.56 -15.16
C THR A 771 29.42 9.55 -16.25
N LEU A 772 28.32 9.73 -16.98
CA LEU A 772 27.95 8.82 -18.06
C LEU A 772 29.10 8.67 -19.11
N PRO A 773 29.79 9.73 -19.56
CA PRO A 773 30.92 9.58 -20.47
C PRO A 773 32.11 8.82 -19.87
N ASN A 774 32.40 8.99 -18.57
CA ASN A 774 33.49 8.25 -17.92
C ASN A 774 33.16 6.75 -17.78
N ILE A 775 31.88 6.38 -17.62
CA ILE A 775 31.42 4.99 -17.68
C ILE A 775 31.54 4.46 -19.12
N LEU A 776 31.00 5.17 -20.11
CA LEU A 776 31.07 4.77 -21.52
C LEU A 776 32.50 4.60 -22.02
N ARG A 777 33.45 5.39 -21.52
CA ARG A 777 34.88 5.27 -21.88
C ARG A 777 35.54 3.97 -21.43
N GLN A 778 34.93 3.22 -20.50
CA GLN A 778 35.38 1.87 -20.16
C GLN A 778 35.01 0.85 -21.26
N PHE A 779 33.96 1.13 -22.04
CA PHE A 779 33.54 0.31 -23.19
C PHE A 779 34.14 0.81 -24.51
N ASN A 780 34.24 2.13 -24.68
CA ASN A 780 34.83 2.76 -25.84
C ASN A 780 35.69 3.97 -25.45
N PRO A 781 37.04 3.83 -25.40
CA PRO A 781 37.92 4.92 -24.96
C PRO A 781 37.90 6.14 -25.90
N ASN A 782 37.31 6.01 -27.10
CA ASN A 782 37.25 7.06 -28.11
C ASN A 782 35.94 7.85 -28.12
N VAL A 783 35.07 7.67 -27.12
CA VAL A 783 33.86 8.50 -26.96
C VAL A 783 34.25 9.99 -26.98
N TYR A 784 33.51 10.79 -27.75
CA TYR A 784 33.76 12.21 -28.01
C TYR A 784 32.53 13.07 -27.67
N GLY A 785 32.74 14.38 -27.46
CA GLY A 785 31.65 15.33 -27.23
C GLY A 785 31.38 15.71 -25.77
N PHE A 786 32.02 15.05 -24.81
CA PHE A 786 31.86 15.36 -23.39
C PHE A 786 32.55 16.67 -22.97
N SER A 787 32.06 17.29 -21.90
CA SER A 787 32.59 18.54 -21.34
C SER A 787 33.82 18.32 -20.44
N LYS A 788 34.72 19.30 -20.37
CA LYS A 788 35.85 19.32 -19.41
C LYS A 788 35.96 20.63 -18.65
N GLY A 789 36.20 20.56 -17.34
CA GLY A 789 36.36 21.71 -16.46
C GLY A 789 35.16 22.65 -16.42
N ARG A 790 35.42 23.88 -15.99
CA ARG A 790 34.43 24.93 -15.78
C ARG A 790 34.24 25.80 -17.02
N SER A 791 33.00 25.98 -17.48
CA SER A 791 32.69 26.87 -18.61
C SER A 791 31.25 27.39 -18.55
N LYS A 792 31.07 28.71 -18.77
CA LYS A 792 29.75 29.35 -18.92
C LYS A 792 29.18 29.29 -20.35
N ARG A 793 29.96 28.77 -21.30
CA ARG A 793 29.55 28.55 -22.69
C ARG A 793 29.46 27.05 -22.96
N PRO A 794 28.74 26.63 -24.02
CA PRO A 794 28.79 25.26 -24.49
C PRO A 794 30.23 24.74 -24.56
N ASN A 795 30.44 23.55 -24.01
CA ASN A 795 31.76 22.94 -23.83
C ASN A 795 31.64 21.46 -24.18
N GLY A 796 32.30 21.04 -25.26
CA GLY A 796 31.86 19.84 -25.99
C GLY A 796 30.46 20.06 -26.57
N PHE A 797 29.65 19.01 -26.61
CA PHE A 797 28.24 19.05 -27.05
C PHE A 797 27.26 19.15 -25.88
N ASN A 798 27.68 19.76 -24.76
CA ASN A 798 26.78 20.16 -23.70
C ASN A 798 26.15 21.52 -24.04
N MET A 799 24.94 21.49 -24.59
CA MET A 799 24.18 22.68 -25.00
C MET A 799 23.28 23.23 -23.89
N ALA A 800 23.35 22.67 -22.68
CA ALA A 800 22.49 23.09 -21.59
C ALA A 800 22.77 24.53 -21.15
N VAL A 801 21.70 25.24 -20.78
CA VAL A 801 21.73 26.66 -20.42
C VAL A 801 21.06 26.86 -19.07
N SER A 802 21.79 27.43 -18.10
CA SER A 802 21.23 27.72 -16.78
C SER A 802 19.99 28.61 -16.86
N GLY A 803 18.91 28.21 -16.17
CA GLY A 803 17.61 28.88 -16.21
C GLY A 803 16.75 28.57 -17.44
N ALA A 804 17.19 27.68 -18.34
CA ALA A 804 16.39 27.26 -19.47
C ALA A 804 15.11 26.56 -19.02
N LYS A 805 14.05 26.79 -19.79
CA LYS A 805 12.75 26.14 -19.70
C LYS A 805 12.52 25.28 -20.95
N ALA A 806 11.46 24.47 -20.98
CA ALA A 806 11.18 23.60 -22.13
C ALA A 806 11.13 24.37 -23.46
N GLY A 807 10.61 25.61 -23.47
CA GLY A 807 10.59 26.48 -24.65
C GLY A 807 11.96 26.82 -25.25
N GLY A 808 13.05 26.66 -24.50
CA GLY A 808 14.42 26.89 -24.98
C GLY A 808 15.06 25.67 -25.64
N ILE A 809 14.53 24.45 -25.44
CA ILE A 809 15.14 23.21 -25.93
C ILE A 809 15.17 23.12 -27.46
N PRO A 810 14.13 23.57 -28.22
CA PRO A 810 14.22 23.60 -29.68
C PRO A 810 15.42 24.40 -30.20
N GLY A 811 15.80 25.49 -29.52
CA GLY A 811 17.01 26.25 -29.84
C GLY A 811 18.29 25.44 -29.59
N GLN A 812 18.41 24.81 -28.43
CA GLN A 812 19.56 23.95 -28.10
C GLN A 812 19.71 22.78 -29.09
N VAL A 813 18.61 22.19 -29.56
CA VAL A 813 18.63 21.13 -30.58
C VAL A 813 19.19 21.63 -31.91
N ARG A 814 18.76 22.82 -32.38
CA ARG A 814 19.28 23.42 -33.62
C ARG A 814 20.79 23.68 -33.51
N ASP A 815 21.21 24.25 -32.39
CA ASP A 815 22.63 24.52 -32.12
C ASP A 815 23.45 23.23 -32.06
N LEU A 816 22.91 22.16 -31.46
CA LEU A 816 23.54 20.83 -31.44
C LEU A 816 23.70 20.24 -32.84
N ILE A 817 22.66 20.28 -33.66
CA ILE A 817 22.69 19.79 -35.04
C ILE A 817 23.74 20.55 -35.86
N LEU A 818 23.79 21.88 -35.71
CA LEU A 818 24.81 22.71 -36.38
C LEU A 818 26.23 22.40 -35.89
N ALA A 819 26.40 22.20 -34.59
CA ALA A 819 27.70 21.85 -34.01
C ALA A 819 28.20 20.51 -34.55
N TRP A 820 27.35 19.49 -34.63
CA TRP A 820 27.72 18.20 -35.21
C TRP A 820 28.03 18.27 -36.70
N LYS A 821 27.22 18.98 -37.50
CA LYS A 821 27.47 19.13 -38.94
C LYS A 821 28.76 19.88 -39.25
N SER A 822 29.22 20.74 -38.33
CA SER A 822 30.45 21.55 -38.50
C SER A 822 31.70 20.93 -37.87
N ASP A 823 31.57 19.93 -36.99
CA ASP A 823 32.71 19.29 -36.33
C ASP A 823 33.27 18.14 -37.18
N SER A 824 34.47 18.35 -37.73
CA SER A 824 35.22 17.35 -38.52
C SER A 824 35.52 16.02 -37.81
N LYS A 825 35.39 15.96 -36.47
CA LYS A 825 35.61 14.72 -35.70
C LYS A 825 34.35 13.85 -35.57
N VAL A 826 33.20 14.38 -35.94
CA VAL A 826 31.92 13.65 -35.95
C VAL A 826 31.67 13.17 -37.37
N ASP A 827 31.67 11.86 -37.58
CA ASP A 827 31.09 11.31 -38.80
C ASP A 827 29.57 11.44 -38.71
N TRP A 828 29.06 12.50 -39.32
CA TRP A 828 27.64 12.84 -39.31
C TRP A 828 26.76 11.64 -39.65
N ALA A 829 27.11 10.87 -40.68
CA ALA A 829 26.28 9.79 -41.19
C ALA A 829 26.44 8.47 -40.41
N ASN A 830 27.65 8.17 -39.93
CA ASN A 830 27.97 6.84 -39.42
C ASN A 830 28.13 6.74 -37.90
N ASP A 831 28.46 7.83 -37.21
CA ASP A 831 28.67 7.79 -35.76
C ASP A 831 27.35 7.67 -35.01
N TRP A 832 27.28 6.73 -34.05
CA TRP A 832 26.19 6.67 -33.09
C TRP A 832 26.31 7.78 -32.06
N LYS A 833 25.23 8.55 -31.93
CA LYS A 833 25.12 9.72 -31.06
C LYS A 833 24.16 9.41 -29.91
N LEU A 834 24.60 9.61 -28.68
CA LEU A 834 23.78 9.52 -27.49
C LEU A 834 23.48 10.92 -26.96
N VAL A 835 22.21 11.30 -26.91
CA VAL A 835 21.76 12.60 -26.40
C VAL A 835 21.04 12.38 -25.07
N THR A 836 21.43 13.10 -24.02
CA THR A 836 20.67 13.11 -22.76
C THR A 836 19.98 14.46 -22.57
N LEU A 837 18.66 14.43 -22.34
CA LEU A 837 17.82 15.59 -22.07
C LEU A 837 17.25 15.52 -20.64
N LEU A 838 17.39 16.61 -19.89
CA LEU A 838 16.67 16.88 -18.64
C LEU A 838 16.20 18.34 -18.65
N ILE A 839 14.89 18.55 -18.53
CA ILE A 839 14.27 19.88 -18.51
C ILE A 839 12.94 19.84 -17.74
N GLY A 840 12.40 21.00 -17.37
CA GLY A 840 11.10 21.13 -16.70
C GLY A 840 11.20 21.65 -15.26
N GLY A 841 12.37 21.60 -14.63
CA GLY A 841 12.56 22.13 -13.27
C GLY A 841 12.26 23.62 -13.18
N ASN A 842 12.81 24.43 -14.11
CA ASN A 842 12.55 25.87 -14.15
C ASN A 842 11.10 26.21 -14.55
N ASP A 843 10.47 25.39 -15.39
CA ASP A 843 9.06 25.51 -15.76
C ASP A 843 8.18 25.35 -14.51
N LEU A 844 8.39 24.28 -13.73
CA LEU A 844 7.68 24.05 -12.46
C LEU A 844 7.96 25.14 -11.43
N CYS A 845 9.23 25.49 -11.23
CA CYS A 845 9.63 26.51 -10.25
C CYS A 845 9.04 27.90 -10.52
N GLN A 846 8.62 28.17 -11.76
CA GLN A 846 8.09 29.46 -12.19
C GLN A 846 6.63 29.37 -12.67
N TYR A 847 5.99 28.19 -12.61
CA TYR A 847 4.67 27.92 -13.17
C TYR A 847 3.60 28.94 -12.73
N CYS A 848 3.54 29.21 -11.43
CA CYS A 848 2.61 30.16 -10.82
C CYS A 848 2.75 31.62 -11.31
N ARG A 849 3.83 31.98 -12.00
CA ARG A 849 4.02 33.33 -12.56
C ARG A 849 3.41 33.50 -13.94
N ASP A 850 3.25 32.42 -14.70
CA ASP A 850 2.72 32.43 -16.06
C ASP A 850 2.22 31.02 -16.44
N ARG A 851 1.01 30.69 -15.95
CA ARG A 851 0.41 29.36 -16.11
C ARG A 851 0.16 28.99 -17.57
N ASP A 852 -0.18 29.97 -18.40
CA ASP A 852 -0.49 29.74 -19.82
C ASP A 852 0.79 29.42 -20.61
N ALA A 853 1.84 30.22 -20.45
CA ALA A 853 3.10 29.99 -21.14
C ALA A 853 3.83 28.72 -20.66
N LEU A 854 3.65 28.35 -19.39
CA LEU A 854 4.30 27.20 -18.74
C LEU A 854 3.35 26.00 -18.56
N SER A 855 2.24 25.97 -19.30
CA SER A 855 1.28 24.87 -19.29
C SER A 855 1.89 23.55 -19.76
N THR A 856 1.35 22.43 -19.27
CA THR A 856 1.72 21.07 -19.69
C THR A 856 1.65 20.91 -21.22
N GLN A 857 0.63 21.49 -21.86
CA GLN A 857 0.49 21.44 -23.31
C GLN A 857 1.66 22.11 -24.04
N ASN A 858 2.10 23.29 -23.57
CA ASN A 858 3.26 23.98 -24.14
C ASN A 858 4.56 23.23 -23.87
N TYR A 859 4.76 22.74 -22.64
CA TYR A 859 5.88 21.89 -22.27
C TYR A 859 6.03 20.70 -23.22
N THR A 860 4.97 19.90 -23.38
CA THR A 860 4.94 18.73 -24.27
C THR A 860 5.10 19.11 -25.74
N ARG A 861 4.55 20.25 -26.18
CA ARG A 861 4.73 20.77 -27.54
C ARG A 861 6.21 21.05 -27.84
N TYR A 862 6.95 21.68 -26.92
CA TYR A 862 8.37 21.98 -27.13
C TYR A 862 9.25 20.73 -27.15
N LEU A 863 8.94 19.74 -26.31
CA LEU A 863 9.60 18.43 -26.37
C LEU A 863 9.34 17.74 -27.70
N ARG A 864 8.08 17.73 -28.16
CA ARG A 864 7.70 17.16 -29.46
C ARG A 864 8.44 17.85 -30.61
N GLU A 865 8.49 19.18 -30.66
CA GLU A 865 9.24 19.92 -31.68
C GLU A 865 10.72 19.53 -31.69
N SER A 866 11.31 19.38 -30.50
CA SER A 866 12.71 19.00 -30.31
C SER A 866 13.01 17.59 -30.82
N PHE A 867 12.18 16.62 -30.45
CA PHE A 867 12.31 15.24 -30.91
C PHE A 867 12.00 15.10 -32.40
N ASP A 868 11.02 15.83 -32.93
CA ASP A 868 10.73 15.86 -34.37
C ASP A 868 11.94 16.39 -35.17
N MET A 869 12.65 17.42 -34.70
CA MET A 869 13.88 17.89 -35.36
C MET A 869 14.97 16.82 -35.37
N LEU A 870 15.21 16.16 -34.23
CA LEU A 870 16.20 15.08 -34.15
C LEU A 870 15.81 13.88 -35.03
N TYR A 871 14.53 13.49 -35.02
CA TYR A 871 13.97 12.39 -35.81
C TYR A 871 13.99 12.68 -37.32
N ASN A 872 13.87 13.94 -37.74
CA ASN A 872 13.85 14.28 -39.16
C ASN A 872 15.25 14.51 -39.74
N GLU A 873 16.18 15.06 -38.95
CA GLU A 873 17.47 15.50 -39.49
C GLU A 873 18.65 14.58 -39.15
N VAL A 874 18.63 13.89 -38.01
CA VAL A 874 19.85 13.28 -37.47
C VAL A 874 19.85 11.76 -37.68
N PRO A 875 20.89 11.20 -38.33
CA PRO A 875 21.07 9.76 -38.44
C PRO A 875 21.74 9.18 -37.19
N ARG A 876 21.38 7.93 -36.85
CA ARG A 876 21.98 7.11 -35.78
C ARG A 876 22.00 7.80 -34.41
N VAL A 877 20.83 7.99 -33.82
CA VAL A 877 20.68 8.68 -32.53
C VAL A 877 19.85 7.88 -31.53
N LEU A 878 20.37 7.76 -30.31
CA LEU A 878 19.60 7.37 -29.13
C LEU A 878 19.41 8.61 -28.25
N VAL A 879 18.18 8.92 -27.89
CA VAL A 879 17.84 10.05 -26.99
C VAL A 879 17.37 9.50 -25.65
N ASN A 880 18.12 9.75 -24.60
CA ASN A 880 17.71 9.56 -23.21
C ASN A 880 16.94 10.78 -22.72
N VAL A 881 15.74 10.58 -22.21
CA VAL A 881 14.93 11.62 -21.56
C VAL A 881 14.84 11.28 -20.08
N ALA A 882 15.59 11.99 -19.24
CA ALA A 882 15.42 11.88 -17.80
C ALA A 882 14.14 12.62 -17.38
N GLU A 883 13.25 11.93 -16.67
CA GLU A 883 12.02 12.56 -16.20
C GLU A 883 12.31 13.70 -15.23
N VAL A 884 11.44 14.70 -15.23
CA VAL A 884 11.51 15.78 -14.25
C VAL A 884 11.27 15.23 -12.84
N LEU A 885 12.12 15.66 -11.91
CA LEU A 885 12.07 15.27 -10.50
C LEU A 885 10.72 15.60 -9.89
N GLU A 886 10.21 14.73 -9.02
CA GLU A 886 9.14 15.08 -8.08
C GLU A 886 9.70 16.04 -7.02
N ILE A 887 9.44 17.33 -7.13
CA ILE A 887 10.13 18.35 -6.34
C ILE A 887 9.51 18.58 -4.94
N GLU A 888 8.50 17.81 -4.53
CA GLU A 888 7.87 17.88 -3.20
C GLU A 888 8.90 17.85 -2.07
N ASP A 889 9.71 16.82 -2.15
CA ASP A 889 10.67 16.48 -1.14
C ASP A 889 11.77 17.54 -0.96
N LEU A 890 12.00 18.40 -1.95
CA LEU A 890 12.95 19.50 -1.84
C LEU A 890 12.61 20.46 -0.69
N ARG A 891 11.33 20.56 -0.32
CA ARG A 891 10.85 21.33 0.85
C ARG A 891 11.44 20.86 2.17
N LYS A 892 11.87 19.59 2.25
CA LYS A 892 12.46 18.97 3.44
C LYS A 892 13.97 19.25 3.53
N VAL A 893 14.64 19.63 2.43
CA VAL A 893 16.07 19.97 2.39
C VAL A 893 16.30 21.35 3.01
N LYS A 894 16.58 21.38 4.31
CA LYS A 894 16.78 22.61 5.08
C LYS A 894 18.15 22.62 5.75
N ARG A 895 18.80 23.78 5.78
CA ARG A 895 20.04 24.04 6.52
C ARG A 895 20.06 25.49 6.97
N GLU A 896 20.66 25.78 8.12
CA GLU A 896 20.86 27.15 8.62
C GLU A 896 21.99 27.87 7.85
N THR A 897 21.80 28.07 6.55
CA THR A 897 22.72 28.84 5.69
C THR A 897 21.91 29.78 4.80
N VAL A 898 22.55 30.87 4.38
CA VAL A 898 21.94 31.84 3.47
C VAL A 898 21.46 31.18 2.17
N GLY A 899 22.19 30.21 1.64
CA GLY A 899 21.78 29.51 0.43
C GLY A 899 20.46 28.78 0.61
N CYS A 900 20.34 27.98 1.67
CA CYS A 900 19.16 27.15 1.89
C CYS A 900 17.95 27.94 2.43
N GLN A 901 18.16 28.94 3.29
CA GLN A 901 17.06 29.74 3.84
C GLN A 901 16.56 30.83 2.89
N PHE A 902 17.45 31.41 2.07
CA PHE A 902 17.11 32.56 1.23
C PHE A 902 17.17 32.25 -0.27
N LEU A 903 18.22 31.60 -0.79
CA LEU A 903 18.31 31.38 -2.24
C LEU A 903 17.35 30.28 -2.71
N GLN A 904 17.30 29.14 -2.01
CA GLN A 904 16.47 27.99 -2.36
C GLN A 904 15.00 28.40 -2.62
N PRO A 905 14.28 29.09 -1.71
CA PRO A 905 12.87 29.41 -1.94
C PRO A 905 12.69 30.48 -3.03
N ASN A 906 13.73 31.24 -3.37
CA ASN A 906 13.69 32.23 -4.44
C ASN A 906 14.01 31.63 -5.83
N LEU A 907 14.76 30.53 -5.89
CA LEU A 907 14.97 29.76 -7.11
C LEU A 907 13.70 29.03 -7.55
N CYS A 908 12.96 28.48 -6.58
CA CYS A 908 11.73 27.72 -6.82
C CYS A 908 10.51 28.24 -6.04
N PRO A 909 10.09 29.50 -6.28
CA PRO A 909 9.08 30.17 -5.45
C PRO A 909 7.71 29.50 -5.50
N CYS A 910 7.27 29.01 -6.67
CA CYS A 910 5.95 28.40 -6.80
C CYS A 910 5.80 27.12 -5.98
N PHE A 911 6.92 26.44 -5.73
CA PHE A 911 6.92 25.16 -5.03
C PHE A 911 7.30 25.32 -3.54
N LEU A 912 8.37 26.06 -3.25
CA LEU A 912 8.97 26.12 -1.91
C LEU A 912 8.35 27.18 -0.99
N LYS A 913 7.65 28.19 -1.53
CA LYS A 913 6.99 29.22 -0.70
C LYS A 913 5.52 28.93 -0.39
N SER A 914 4.92 27.98 -1.09
CA SER A 914 3.52 27.58 -0.88
C SER A 914 3.32 27.01 0.53
N GLY A 915 2.18 27.30 1.17
CA GLY A 915 1.88 26.78 2.50
C GLY A 915 1.72 25.27 2.50
N GLU A 916 2.02 24.62 3.64
CA GLU A 916 1.62 23.22 3.82
C GLU A 916 0.09 23.11 3.68
N ASN A 917 -0.38 22.11 2.93
CA ASN A 917 -1.80 21.90 2.60
C ASN A 917 -2.49 23.04 1.81
N SER A 918 -1.72 23.89 1.12
CA SER A 918 -2.28 24.95 0.28
C SER A 918 -2.74 24.43 -1.09
N LEU A 919 -3.76 25.08 -1.68
CA LEU A 919 -4.24 24.77 -3.03
C LEU A 919 -3.14 24.99 -4.08
N GLU A 920 -2.26 25.97 -3.83
CA GLU A 920 -1.10 26.26 -4.68
C GLU A 920 -0.11 25.09 -4.67
N LEU A 921 0.20 24.52 -3.50
CA LEU A 921 1.09 23.36 -3.41
C LEU A 921 0.47 22.13 -4.10
N TYR A 922 -0.83 21.91 -3.90
CA TYR A 922 -1.57 20.84 -4.56
C TYR A 922 -1.53 20.98 -6.10
N GLU A 923 -1.79 22.18 -6.63
CA GLU A 923 -1.69 22.46 -8.06
C GLU A 923 -0.27 22.19 -8.57
N MET A 924 0.75 22.60 -7.82
CA MET A 924 2.13 22.36 -8.22
C MET A 924 2.49 20.86 -8.27
N LYS A 925 2.00 20.06 -7.32
CA LYS A 925 2.16 18.59 -7.35
C LYS A 925 1.49 17.99 -8.58
N ARG A 926 0.25 18.41 -8.87
CA ARG A 926 -0.49 17.97 -10.07
C ARG A 926 0.29 18.31 -11.35
N ILE A 927 0.74 19.55 -11.52
CA ILE A 927 1.46 19.97 -12.73
C ILE A 927 2.81 19.24 -12.87
N ASN A 928 3.52 18.98 -11.78
CA ASN A 928 4.72 18.14 -11.80
C ASN A 928 4.41 16.74 -12.34
N ARG A 929 3.30 16.14 -11.89
CA ARG A 929 2.86 14.82 -12.35
C ARG A 929 2.41 14.85 -13.81
N ASP A 930 1.66 15.87 -14.22
CA ASP A 930 1.22 16.06 -15.61
C ASP A 930 2.42 16.12 -16.56
N PHE A 931 3.50 16.80 -16.18
CA PHE A 931 4.74 16.84 -16.97
C PHE A 931 5.35 15.45 -17.16
N GLN A 932 5.37 14.62 -16.11
CA GLN A 932 5.87 13.24 -16.19
C GLN A 932 4.98 12.37 -17.08
N VAL A 933 3.67 12.40 -16.85
CA VAL A 933 2.67 11.61 -17.60
C VAL A 933 2.68 11.96 -19.08
N GLU A 934 2.65 13.25 -19.42
CA GLU A 934 2.63 13.69 -20.81
C GLU A 934 3.96 13.46 -21.53
N THR A 935 5.09 13.53 -20.82
CA THR A 935 6.39 13.11 -21.37
C THR A 935 6.38 11.62 -21.70
N ALA A 936 5.85 10.79 -20.79
CA ALA A 936 5.70 9.35 -20.98
C ALA A 936 4.79 9.02 -22.15
N ALA A 937 3.63 9.68 -22.26
CA ALA A 937 2.71 9.51 -23.38
C ALA A 937 3.35 9.92 -24.71
N LEU A 938 4.10 11.03 -24.74
CA LEU A 938 4.78 11.49 -25.95
C LEU A 938 5.85 10.51 -26.44
N VAL A 939 6.68 9.99 -25.54
CA VAL A 939 7.80 9.10 -25.91
C VAL A 939 7.31 7.68 -26.22
N ASN A 940 6.36 7.16 -25.44
CA ASN A 940 5.87 5.79 -25.60
C ASN A 940 4.74 5.67 -26.63
N GLY A 941 4.21 6.79 -27.14
CA GLY A 941 3.06 6.86 -28.05
C GLY A 941 3.30 6.40 -29.49
N GLY A 942 4.40 5.71 -29.79
CA GLY A 942 4.62 5.10 -31.11
C GLY A 942 5.27 6.02 -32.16
N ARG A 943 5.32 7.33 -31.91
CA ARG A 943 5.63 8.36 -32.93
C ARG A 943 7.02 8.21 -33.57
N TYR A 944 8.00 7.73 -32.81
CA TYR A 944 9.40 7.70 -33.22
C TYR A 944 9.92 6.30 -33.58
N ASP A 945 9.03 5.31 -33.72
CA ASP A 945 9.41 3.92 -34.00
C ASP A 945 9.58 3.61 -35.51
N GLY A 946 9.39 4.61 -36.38
CA GLY A 946 9.45 4.42 -37.84
C GLY A 946 10.87 4.31 -38.42
N ARG A 947 11.92 4.45 -37.59
CA ARG A 947 13.32 4.40 -38.01
C ARG A 947 14.11 3.41 -37.15
N GLU A 948 14.85 2.53 -37.82
CA GLU A 948 15.77 1.61 -37.14
C GLU A 948 16.94 2.36 -36.48
N ASP A 949 17.33 3.52 -37.00
CA ASP A 949 18.50 4.26 -36.53
C ASP A 949 18.16 5.40 -35.56
N PHE A 950 16.95 5.40 -34.98
CA PHE A 950 16.51 6.41 -34.03
C PHE A 950 15.63 5.82 -32.92
N ALA A 951 15.88 6.22 -31.66
CA ALA A 951 14.95 5.96 -30.57
C ALA A 951 14.98 7.07 -29.53
N VAL A 952 13.84 7.29 -28.88
CA VAL A 952 13.72 8.09 -27.65
C VAL A 952 13.32 7.15 -26.52
N VAL A 953 14.04 7.21 -25.41
CA VAL A 953 13.85 6.33 -24.25
C VAL A 953 13.80 7.15 -22.99
N ILE A 954 12.76 6.93 -22.19
CA ILE A 954 12.62 7.55 -20.87
C ILE A 954 13.49 6.83 -19.86
N GLN A 955 14.13 7.62 -19.00
CA GLN A 955 14.91 7.18 -17.85
C GLN A 955 14.22 7.72 -16.59
N PRO A 956 13.26 6.98 -15.99
CA PRO A 956 12.36 7.51 -14.97
C PRO A 956 12.95 7.54 -13.55
N PHE A 957 14.27 7.43 -13.37
CA PHE A 957 14.89 7.39 -12.04
C PHE A 957 14.66 8.64 -11.16
N PHE A 958 13.92 9.65 -11.64
CA PHE A 958 13.48 10.82 -10.89
C PHE A 958 11.96 10.95 -10.78
N GLN A 959 11.20 9.97 -11.30
CA GLN A 959 9.75 9.99 -11.28
C GLN A 959 9.20 10.04 -9.86
N ASN A 960 9.73 9.18 -8.96
CA ASN A 960 9.47 9.22 -7.53
C ASN A 960 10.76 9.64 -6.83
N SER A 961 10.75 10.83 -6.24
CA SER A 961 11.91 11.32 -5.54
C SER A 961 12.12 10.57 -4.24
N MET A 962 13.36 10.15 -3.98
CA MET A 962 13.79 9.76 -2.64
C MET A 962 14.79 10.79 -2.16
N LEU A 963 14.53 11.40 -1.01
CA LEU A 963 15.53 12.26 -0.39
C LEU A 963 16.74 11.44 0.02
N PRO A 964 17.97 11.92 -0.26
CA PRO A 964 19.13 11.38 0.39
C PRO A 964 19.00 11.61 1.90
N ILE A 965 19.12 10.55 2.69
CA ILE A 965 19.03 10.60 4.15
C ILE A 965 20.40 10.23 4.73
N ASN A 966 20.86 11.00 5.71
CA ASN A 966 22.12 10.74 6.40
C ASN A 966 21.93 9.64 7.47
N LYS A 967 23.03 9.26 8.13
CA LYS A 967 23.00 8.24 9.20
C LYS A 967 22.10 8.58 10.39
N LEU A 968 21.66 9.84 10.51
CA LEU A 968 20.77 10.34 11.57
C LEU A 968 19.30 10.38 11.15
N GLY A 969 18.94 9.88 9.96
CA GLY A 969 17.55 9.94 9.48
C GLY A 969 17.13 11.31 8.92
N LEU A 970 18.05 12.28 8.83
CA LEU A 970 17.78 13.62 8.33
C LEU A 970 18.21 13.77 6.85
N PRO A 971 17.62 14.69 6.08
CA PRO A 971 18.09 14.99 4.72
C PRO A 971 19.60 15.26 4.66
N ASP A 972 20.32 14.43 3.89
CA ASP A 972 21.75 14.57 3.66
C ASP A 972 22.00 15.69 2.64
N VAL A 973 22.16 16.90 3.19
CA VAL A 973 22.40 18.13 2.43
C VAL A 973 23.69 18.11 1.61
N ASP A 974 24.61 17.15 1.83
CA ASP A 974 25.87 17.08 1.09
C ASP A 974 25.71 16.58 -0.36
N TYR A 975 24.52 16.05 -0.71
CA TYR A 975 24.14 15.78 -2.11
C TYR A 975 23.74 17.04 -2.87
N PHE A 976 23.51 18.15 -2.17
CA PHE A 976 23.11 19.42 -2.74
C PHE A 976 24.26 20.43 -2.69
N SER A 977 24.25 21.38 -3.62
CA SER A 977 25.15 22.52 -3.63
C SER A 977 24.83 23.46 -2.47
N VAL A 978 25.61 24.53 -2.35
CA VAL A 978 25.51 25.53 -1.28
C VAL A 978 24.17 26.28 -1.25
N ASP A 979 23.32 26.12 -2.25
CA ASP A 979 21.96 26.66 -2.32
C ASP A 979 20.87 25.67 -1.86
N CYS A 980 21.23 24.44 -1.47
CA CYS A 980 20.28 23.35 -1.16
C CYS A 980 19.28 23.05 -2.28
N PHE A 981 19.59 23.42 -3.53
CA PHE A 981 18.68 23.28 -4.67
C PHE A 981 19.34 22.47 -5.79
N HIS A 982 20.48 22.94 -6.29
CA HIS A 982 21.23 22.21 -7.32
C HIS A 982 21.99 21.05 -6.68
N PHE A 983 22.33 20.02 -7.44
CA PHE A 983 23.11 18.89 -6.95
C PHE A 983 24.59 19.25 -6.80
N SER A 984 25.24 18.71 -5.78
CA SER A 984 26.71 18.75 -5.63
C SER A 984 27.38 17.75 -6.58
N GLU A 985 28.71 17.72 -6.64
CA GLU A 985 29.48 16.72 -7.37
C GLU A 985 29.11 15.30 -6.93
N ARG A 986 28.79 15.11 -5.64
CA ARG A 986 28.26 13.85 -5.09
C ARG A 986 26.89 13.51 -5.70
N GLY A 987 25.97 14.47 -5.73
CA GLY A 987 24.66 14.28 -6.36
C GLY A 987 24.76 13.97 -7.85
N HIS A 988 25.64 14.66 -8.58
CA HIS A 988 25.90 14.38 -9.98
C HIS A 988 26.46 12.97 -10.23
N ALA A 989 27.35 12.47 -9.35
CA ALA A 989 27.88 11.12 -9.47
C ALA A 989 26.77 10.05 -9.34
N ASP A 990 25.89 10.18 -8.34
CA ASP A 990 24.77 9.24 -8.17
C ASP A 990 23.72 9.36 -9.28
N MET A 991 23.47 10.56 -9.81
CA MET A 991 22.64 10.75 -11.01
C MET A 991 23.21 10.04 -12.24
N ALA A 992 24.53 10.05 -12.41
CA ALA A 992 25.19 9.36 -13.51
C ALA A 992 25.03 7.83 -13.41
N LEU A 993 25.16 7.29 -12.20
CA LEU A 993 24.92 5.86 -11.91
C LEU A 993 23.47 5.47 -12.17
N ALA A 994 22.53 6.28 -11.68
CA ALA A 994 21.11 6.06 -11.91
C ALA A 994 20.80 6.02 -13.40
N LEU A 995 21.25 7.02 -14.17
CA LEU A 995 21.07 7.04 -15.64
C LEU A 995 21.65 5.80 -16.33
N TRP A 996 22.89 5.44 -15.99
CA TRP A 996 23.57 4.30 -16.59
C TRP A 996 22.83 2.99 -16.32
N ASN A 997 22.48 2.71 -15.07
CA ASN A 997 21.76 1.49 -14.70
C ASN A 997 20.38 1.43 -15.37
N ASN A 998 19.68 2.57 -15.45
CA ASN A 998 18.38 2.66 -16.09
C ASN A 998 18.45 2.37 -17.61
N MET A 999 19.55 2.73 -18.28
CA MET A 999 19.78 2.34 -19.68
C MET A 999 19.94 0.83 -19.87
N LEU A 1000 20.32 0.09 -18.82
CA LEU A 1000 20.49 -1.37 -18.81
C LEU A 1000 19.28 -2.13 -18.26
N GLU A 1001 18.16 -1.43 -18.01
CA GLU A 1001 16.90 -2.04 -17.58
C GLU A 1001 15.87 -2.06 -18.73
N PRO A 1002 15.10 -3.15 -18.91
CA PRO A 1002 14.03 -3.20 -19.91
C PRO A 1002 13.01 -2.07 -19.74
N VAL A 1003 12.55 -1.49 -20.85
CA VAL A 1003 11.44 -0.51 -20.86
C VAL A 1003 10.19 -1.18 -20.28
N GLY A 1004 9.57 -0.54 -19.29
CA GLY A 1004 8.46 -1.09 -18.50
C GLY A 1004 8.89 -1.71 -17.16
N SER A 1005 10.18 -1.98 -16.98
CA SER A 1005 10.77 -2.49 -15.73
C SER A 1005 11.91 -1.61 -15.22
N LYS A 1006 12.04 -0.39 -15.75
CA LYS A 1006 13.04 0.58 -15.32
C LYS A 1006 12.76 1.06 -13.90
N GLN A 1007 13.80 1.16 -13.08
CA GLN A 1007 13.74 1.76 -11.77
C GLN A 1007 13.32 3.23 -11.90
N ASN A 1008 12.29 3.64 -11.15
CA ASN A 1008 11.67 4.96 -11.27
C ASN A 1008 11.98 5.89 -10.08
N TYR A 1009 13.10 5.66 -9.41
CA TYR A 1009 13.61 6.45 -8.31
C TYR A 1009 15.14 6.38 -8.26
N ASN A 1010 15.79 7.36 -7.64
CA ASN A 1010 17.25 7.37 -7.46
C ASN A 1010 17.59 7.06 -6.00
N ASN A 1011 18.31 5.97 -5.78
CA ASN A 1011 18.84 5.63 -4.46
C ASN A 1011 20.16 6.37 -4.22
N PHE A 1012 20.08 7.55 -3.59
CA PHE A 1012 21.22 8.38 -3.23
C PHE A 1012 22.05 7.79 -2.08
N THR A 1013 22.79 6.75 -2.39
CA THR A 1013 23.72 6.07 -1.49
C THR A 1013 25.10 6.04 -2.16
N HIS A 1014 26.10 6.62 -1.53
CA HIS A 1014 27.44 6.58 -2.13
C HIS A 1014 28.02 5.17 -1.98
N ASP A 1015 27.99 4.40 -3.06
CA ASP A 1015 28.59 3.08 -3.18
C ASP A 1015 29.31 2.99 -4.53
N ARG A 1016 30.62 2.76 -4.45
CA ARG A 1016 31.51 2.73 -5.62
C ARG A 1016 31.23 1.53 -6.52
N SER A 1017 30.60 0.47 -6.02
CA SER A 1017 30.35 -0.78 -6.74
C SER A 1017 29.02 -0.85 -7.50
N LYS A 1018 28.23 0.24 -7.48
CA LYS A 1018 26.87 0.31 -8.03
C LYS A 1018 26.70 0.16 -9.54
N ILE A 1019 27.79 0.19 -10.32
CA ILE A 1019 27.72 0.12 -11.78
C ILE A 1019 27.20 -1.27 -12.19
N GLN A 1020 26.04 -1.30 -12.84
CA GLN A 1020 25.55 -2.52 -13.47
C GLN A 1020 26.27 -2.76 -14.80
N CYS A 1021 26.41 -4.04 -15.15
CA CYS A 1021 27.09 -4.47 -16.37
C CYS A 1021 26.11 -5.11 -17.34
N PRO A 1022 26.22 -4.83 -18.67
CA PRO A 1022 25.48 -5.58 -19.68
C PRO A 1022 25.76 -7.08 -19.55
N THR A 1023 24.75 -7.92 -19.78
CA THR A 1023 24.89 -9.38 -19.72
C THR A 1023 25.13 -9.96 -21.11
N LYS A 1024 25.58 -11.22 -21.17
CA LYS A 1024 25.75 -11.93 -22.46
C LYS A 1024 24.44 -12.08 -23.22
N ASP A 1025 23.34 -12.28 -22.50
CA ASP A 1025 22.00 -12.44 -23.08
C ASP A 1025 21.39 -11.10 -23.50
N HIS A 1026 21.73 -10.02 -22.79
CA HIS A 1026 21.28 -8.65 -23.07
C HIS A 1026 22.47 -7.67 -23.11
N PRO A 1027 23.28 -7.71 -24.19
CA PRO A 1027 24.46 -6.85 -24.32
C PRO A 1027 24.13 -5.43 -24.83
N PHE A 1028 22.84 -5.14 -25.08
CA PHE A 1028 22.38 -3.91 -25.72
C PHE A 1028 21.80 -2.93 -24.71
N ILE A 1029 21.83 -1.64 -25.05
CA ILE A 1029 21.04 -0.63 -24.34
C ILE A 1029 19.56 -0.88 -24.62
N PHE A 1030 18.75 -0.85 -23.56
CA PHE A 1030 17.33 -1.16 -23.70
C PHE A 1030 16.56 0.00 -24.33
N THR A 1031 15.76 -0.38 -25.31
CA THR A 1031 14.78 0.42 -26.06
C THR A 1031 13.45 -0.31 -26.01
N ARG A 1032 12.37 0.34 -26.44
CA ARG A 1032 11.03 -0.28 -26.43
C ARG A 1032 11.00 -1.60 -27.21
N VAL A 1033 11.70 -1.68 -28.34
CA VAL A 1033 11.68 -2.83 -29.26
C VAL A 1033 12.45 -4.04 -28.70
N ASN A 1034 13.62 -3.84 -28.11
CA ASN A 1034 14.44 -4.95 -27.57
C ASN A 1034 14.10 -5.30 -26.10
N SER A 1035 13.07 -4.69 -25.52
CA SER A 1035 12.56 -5.00 -24.18
C SER A 1035 11.43 -6.05 -24.17
N ALA A 1036 10.90 -6.42 -25.35
CA ALA A 1036 9.85 -7.44 -25.45
C ALA A 1036 10.42 -8.87 -25.23
N PRO A 1037 9.66 -9.81 -24.64
CA PRO A 1037 10.12 -11.19 -24.46
C PRO A 1037 10.47 -11.87 -25.79
N VAL A 1038 11.68 -12.41 -25.90
CA VAL A 1038 12.12 -13.16 -27.08
C VAL A 1038 11.38 -14.50 -27.13
N VAL A 1039 10.44 -14.66 -28.08
CA VAL A 1039 9.97 -15.99 -28.48
C VAL A 1039 11.15 -16.70 -29.17
N PRO A 1040 11.62 -17.88 -28.72
CA PRO A 1040 12.80 -18.51 -29.30
C PRO A 1040 12.55 -18.91 -30.75
N THR A 1041 13.18 -18.19 -31.68
CA THR A 1041 13.30 -18.60 -33.08
C THR A 1041 14.76 -19.00 -33.32
N THR A 1042 14.96 -20.24 -33.74
CA THR A 1042 16.28 -20.85 -33.97
C THR A 1042 16.93 -20.25 -35.22
N PRO A 1043 18.20 -19.74 -35.17
CA PRO A 1043 18.86 -19.16 -36.36
C PRO A 1043 19.48 -20.20 -37.31
N PRO A 1044 19.61 -19.89 -38.62
CA PRO A 1044 20.14 -20.78 -39.65
C PRO A 1044 21.68 -20.80 -39.70
N VAL A 1045 22.26 -21.97 -39.97
CA VAL A 1045 23.70 -22.15 -40.24
C VAL A 1045 23.96 -22.10 -41.75
N LEU A 1046 24.91 -21.27 -42.17
CA LEU A 1046 25.44 -21.17 -43.53
C LEU A 1046 26.50 -22.26 -43.79
N THR A 1047 26.45 -22.95 -44.92
CA THR A 1047 27.59 -23.69 -45.51
C THR A 1047 27.79 -23.27 -46.97
N THR A 1048 29.05 -23.04 -47.36
CA THR A 1048 29.53 -22.87 -48.75
C THR A 1048 30.83 -23.70 -48.90
N PRO A 1049 31.36 -23.94 -50.12
CA PRO A 1049 30.73 -24.54 -51.30
C PRO A 1049 31.61 -25.67 -51.90
N HIS A 1050 31.05 -26.70 -52.54
CA HIS A 1050 31.79 -27.49 -53.54
C HIS A 1050 30.87 -28.03 -54.65
N VAL A 1051 31.49 -28.18 -55.82
CA VAL A 1051 30.94 -27.95 -57.15
C VAL A 1051 30.65 -29.26 -57.90
N HIS A 1052 29.50 -29.26 -58.59
CA HIS A 1052 29.03 -30.00 -59.78
C HIS A 1052 29.24 -31.52 -59.94
N ALA A 1053 28.12 -32.25 -60.06
CA ALA A 1053 27.53 -32.63 -61.35
C ALA A 1053 26.10 -33.22 -61.17
N THR A 1054 25.14 -32.77 -61.99
CA THR A 1054 23.77 -33.30 -62.19
C THR A 1054 23.81 -34.71 -62.80
N PRO A 1055 22.81 -35.63 -62.62
CA PRO A 1055 21.40 -35.39 -63.02
C PRO A 1055 20.25 -36.17 -62.30
N THR A 1056 19.03 -35.67 -62.51
CA THR A 1056 17.70 -36.33 -62.54
C THR A 1056 16.95 -36.77 -61.26
N PRO A 1057 15.59 -36.72 -61.29
CA PRO A 1057 14.72 -36.69 -60.12
C PRO A 1057 14.14 -38.06 -59.75
N VAL A 1058 13.83 -38.27 -58.47
CA VAL A 1058 13.03 -39.42 -58.01
C VAL A 1058 11.87 -38.90 -57.15
N LYS A 1059 10.66 -39.20 -57.61
CA LYS A 1059 9.38 -39.01 -56.90
C LYS A 1059 9.29 -39.97 -55.70
N CYS A 1060 8.70 -39.52 -54.60
CA CYS A 1060 8.13 -40.42 -53.60
C CYS A 1060 6.60 -40.34 -53.64
N SER A 1061 6.00 -41.53 -53.63
CA SER A 1061 4.61 -41.86 -53.97
C SER A 1061 3.62 -41.51 -52.86
N ASP A 1062 2.45 -41.06 -53.29
CA ASP A 1062 1.18 -41.19 -52.57
C ASP A 1062 0.87 -42.67 -52.32
N THR A 1063 0.46 -43.02 -51.09
CA THR A 1063 -0.67 -43.92 -50.76
C THR A 1063 -0.63 -44.31 -49.27
N LEU A 1064 -1.53 -43.73 -48.48
CA LEU A 1064 -1.97 -44.32 -47.20
C LEU A 1064 -3.30 -45.05 -47.47
N PRO A 1065 -3.49 -46.32 -47.05
CA PRO A 1065 -4.71 -47.06 -47.33
C PRO A 1065 -5.93 -46.47 -46.60
N VAL A 1066 -7.01 -46.22 -47.36
CA VAL A 1066 -8.29 -45.65 -46.89
C VAL A 1066 -8.93 -46.43 -45.71
N TRP A 1067 -8.59 -47.71 -45.54
CA TRP A 1067 -9.08 -48.51 -44.41
C TRP A 1067 -8.48 -48.06 -43.06
N ALA A 1068 -7.26 -47.51 -43.03
CA ALA A 1068 -6.61 -47.06 -41.79
C ALA A 1068 -7.32 -45.82 -41.20
N THR A 1069 -7.78 -44.90 -42.05
CA THR A 1069 -8.60 -43.75 -41.66
C THR A 1069 -9.99 -44.17 -41.18
N ALA A 1070 -10.60 -45.19 -41.79
CA ALA A 1070 -11.90 -45.71 -41.37
C ALA A 1070 -11.82 -46.43 -40.00
N VAL A 1071 -10.78 -47.22 -39.76
CA VAL A 1071 -10.57 -47.88 -38.47
C VAL A 1071 -10.32 -46.86 -37.36
N LEU A 1072 -9.51 -45.82 -37.60
CA LEU A 1072 -9.27 -44.76 -36.60
C LEU A 1072 -10.54 -43.97 -36.27
N ALA A 1073 -11.37 -43.67 -37.26
CA ALA A 1073 -12.65 -42.98 -37.06
C ALA A 1073 -13.63 -43.84 -36.24
N VAL A 1074 -13.78 -45.12 -36.57
CA VAL A 1074 -14.67 -46.03 -35.83
C VAL A 1074 -14.18 -46.26 -34.41
N THR A 1075 -12.87 -46.41 -34.21
CA THR A 1075 -12.28 -46.62 -32.88
C THR A 1075 -12.46 -45.37 -31.99
N GLY A 1076 -12.26 -44.17 -32.55
CA GLY A 1076 -12.51 -42.92 -31.85
C GLY A 1076 -13.98 -42.73 -31.46
N LEU A 1077 -14.91 -43.15 -32.32
CA LEU A 1077 -16.35 -43.05 -32.07
C LEU A 1077 -16.82 -44.03 -30.98
N VAL A 1078 -16.27 -45.25 -30.96
CA VAL A 1078 -16.52 -46.23 -29.89
C VAL A 1078 -15.96 -45.76 -28.54
N ILE A 1079 -14.76 -45.18 -28.52
CA ILE A 1079 -14.17 -44.60 -27.30
C ILE A 1079 -15.00 -43.41 -26.80
N GLY A 1080 -15.41 -42.52 -27.70
CA GLY A 1080 -16.28 -41.38 -27.37
C GLY A 1080 -17.62 -41.83 -26.77
N TRP A 1081 -18.25 -42.85 -27.35
CA TRP A 1081 -19.48 -43.43 -26.82
C TRP A 1081 -19.28 -44.09 -25.45
N ALA A 1082 -18.18 -44.83 -25.26
CA ALA A 1082 -17.88 -45.46 -23.97
C ALA A 1082 -17.66 -44.42 -22.86
N VAL A 1083 -16.93 -43.34 -23.15
CA VAL A 1083 -16.69 -42.22 -22.21
C VAL A 1083 -17.99 -41.49 -21.90
N THR A 1084 -18.80 -41.19 -22.91
CA THR A 1084 -20.08 -40.50 -22.71
C THR A 1084 -21.06 -41.37 -21.91
N TRP A 1085 -21.12 -42.67 -22.19
CA TRP A 1085 -21.92 -43.64 -21.43
C TRP A 1085 -21.44 -43.76 -19.98
N THR A 1086 -20.12 -43.79 -19.72
CA THR A 1086 -19.60 -43.83 -18.34
C THR A 1086 -19.94 -42.55 -17.59
N ILE A 1087 -19.79 -41.37 -18.20
CA ILE A 1087 -20.15 -40.09 -17.56
C ILE A 1087 -21.65 -40.00 -17.26
N LEU A 1088 -22.51 -40.42 -18.20
CA LEU A 1088 -23.95 -40.43 -18.01
C LEU A 1088 -24.39 -41.48 -16.96
N SER A 1089 -23.79 -42.67 -16.97
CA SER A 1089 -24.00 -43.71 -15.96
C SER A 1089 -23.56 -43.27 -14.57
N TRP A 1090 -22.45 -42.53 -14.47
CA TRP A 1090 -21.98 -41.96 -13.20
C TRP A 1090 -22.90 -40.85 -12.70
N ARG A 1091 -23.40 -39.99 -13.60
CA ARG A 1091 -24.40 -38.97 -13.26
C ARG A 1091 -25.72 -39.59 -12.81
N GLU A 1092 -26.20 -40.66 -13.46
CA GLU A 1092 -27.43 -41.35 -13.06
C GLU A 1092 -27.27 -42.10 -11.72
N ARG A 1093 -26.11 -42.74 -11.48
CA ARG A 1093 -25.78 -43.33 -10.15
C ARG A 1093 -25.65 -42.29 -9.05
N LYS A 1094 -25.17 -41.09 -9.35
CA LYS A 1094 -25.09 -39.96 -8.40
C LYS A 1094 -26.47 -39.34 -8.14
N SER A 1095 -27.36 -39.33 -9.14
CA SER A 1095 -28.76 -38.90 -9.00
C SER A 1095 -29.59 -39.89 -8.18
N ARG A 1096 -29.35 -41.21 -8.31
CA ARG A 1096 -30.05 -42.24 -7.52
C ARG A 1096 -29.58 -42.36 -6.05
N LYS A 1097 -28.48 -41.72 -5.67
CA LYS A 1097 -28.02 -41.61 -4.26
C LYS A 1097 -28.59 -40.38 -3.52
N LYS A 1098 -29.47 -39.61 -4.16
CA LYS A 1098 -30.22 -38.49 -3.56
C LYS A 1098 -31.72 -38.63 -3.83
N MET A 1099 -32.34 -39.65 -3.25
CA MET A 1099 -33.77 -39.63 -2.93
C MET A 1099 -33.92 -39.90 -1.42
N PRO A 1100 -34.68 -39.10 -0.67
CA PRO A 1100 -35.09 -39.45 0.68
C PRO A 1100 -36.17 -40.54 0.63
N MET A 1101 -36.07 -41.51 1.55
CA MET A 1101 -37.12 -42.50 1.80
C MET A 1101 -38.44 -41.80 2.15
N SER A 1102 -39.51 -42.13 1.42
CA SER A 1102 -40.89 -41.93 1.87
C SER A 1102 -41.19 -42.91 3.00
N VAL A 1103 -41.55 -42.38 4.16
CA VAL A 1103 -42.11 -43.13 5.30
C VAL A 1103 -43.57 -43.45 5.00
N GLU A 1104 -43.92 -44.74 5.07
CA GLU A 1104 -45.29 -45.21 5.17
C GLU A 1104 -45.68 -45.24 6.65
N MET A 1105 -46.63 -44.39 7.06
CA MET A 1105 -47.32 -44.52 8.34
C MET A 1105 -48.54 -45.42 8.16
N LYS A 1106 -48.71 -46.41 9.04
CA LYS A 1106 -50.04 -46.79 9.52
C LYS A 1106 -50.05 -47.18 11.01
N ALA A 1107 -50.95 -46.50 11.71
CA ALA A 1107 -51.85 -46.99 12.77
C ALA A 1107 -51.32 -47.21 14.20
N THR A 1108 -51.48 -46.15 15.01
CA THR A 1108 -52.24 -46.03 16.28
C THR A 1108 -52.68 -47.28 17.08
N THR A 1109 -52.39 -47.29 18.40
CA THR A 1109 -53.35 -47.03 19.52
C THR A 1109 -52.66 -47.05 20.90
N PHE A 1110 -52.56 -45.90 21.58
CA PHE A 1110 -53.17 -45.53 22.88
C PHE A 1110 -52.66 -44.16 23.36
#